data_AF-A0AA96FU70-F1
#
_entry.id   AF-A0AA96FU70-F1
#
_cell.length_a   1.000
_cell.length_b   1.000
_cell.length_c   1.000
_cell.angle_alpha   90.00
_cell.angle_beta   90.00
_cell.angle_gamma   90.00
#
_symmetry.space_group_name_H-M   'P 1'
#
loop_
_entity.id
_entity.type
_entity.pdbx_description
1 polymer ?
#
loop_
_entity_poly.entity_id
_entity_poly.type
_entity_poly.pdbx_seq_one_letter_code
_entity_poly.pdbx_strand_id
1 'polypeptide(L)'
;MRHTRHGRLTALAAALIAGPIAMCAQPASAVTGSPVTDSSFSYSAQVIVGDHDRGCSGVLVDPEWLLTAASCFADNPATSLAVPSGKPKVRTTATIGRSDLSGTDGAEREIVQLVPRTDRDVVLARLNRPVTNVAPIAVSTTAPSAGEELKFAGYGRDKTEWAPLKLHTGALSVDATSATTATVTGKDGAAACMGDTGGPVVRVTGGTPQLVALNSQSYQGGCFGIDAAETRTGGIAARVDDLASWVSSTVGAPRFTDFNCDGVEDVAISDPKASVNGHDGAGLVRIVYGGGKGTAEINQDLDWVNGGSEAGDWFGETLATVDYNEDGCTDLVVGTPSEDLGSATDAGMVDILYGAPGGIGTGALKDTNFQQGSGTGALKASAAETGDRTGGALAAGTTAAGEPYLVIGVPGEAIGSVAKAGMAVYVHGNTNIGISQDSTGVPGAVEANDGFGSSIAADANHIAIGSPGEAIGSAAGAGGVAVFDHKLNSEGRPTPLFGLDQSLDTVSGGAEAGDQFGEALAMVPYRPSGAAAATDSILAVGSPGEDLDINGASKADTGNVITFQVKASGSYSQMHVYASGTADDDVAGASEAGDHFGQTLAAVNTAPRAVSTAATMKLAVGIPDEAVGSTAKAGAITTFSLLGSPGAGDRWLEAGNASGIPGPAGADQHVGASIQFTGTQLYVGMPYGPVGYGAVHALPMTNVTAGGTTAAITTYQPGKGGLPAAGARFGYVVR
;
A
#
# COMPACT_ATOMS: atom_id res chain seq x y z
N MET A 1 -37.33 -101.39 12.11
CA MET A 1 -37.39 -99.99 12.57
C MET A 1 -36.88 -99.93 14.00
N ARG A 2 -36.13 -98.87 14.33
CA ARG A 2 -35.61 -98.50 15.66
C ARG A 2 -34.28 -99.16 16.07
N HIS A 3 -33.24 -98.34 16.11
CA HIS A 3 -32.04 -98.50 16.93
C HIS A 3 -32.13 -97.48 18.08
N THR A 4 -32.38 -97.90 19.33
CA THR A 4 -31.45 -98.38 20.40
C THR A 4 -30.54 -97.26 20.95
N ARG A 5 -30.80 -96.76 22.18
CA ARG A 5 -30.24 -97.12 23.53
C ARG A 5 -29.20 -96.07 23.96
N HIS A 6 -29.44 -95.26 25.01
CA HIS A 6 -29.21 -95.47 26.46
C HIS A 6 -27.74 -95.58 26.90
N GLY A 7 -27.32 -94.71 27.84
CA GLY A 7 -26.14 -94.94 28.70
C GLY A 7 -25.55 -93.65 29.31
N ARG A 8 -25.57 -93.54 30.64
CA ARG A 8 -24.97 -92.46 31.45
C ARG A 8 -23.49 -92.74 31.79
N LEU A 9 -22.82 -91.67 32.26
CA LEU A 9 -21.72 -91.61 33.26
C LEU A 9 -20.28 -91.91 32.81
N THR A 10 -19.38 -90.93 32.84
CA THR A 10 -18.36 -90.64 33.89
C THR A 10 -17.28 -89.65 33.39
N ALA A 11 -16.65 -88.94 34.31
CA ALA A 11 -15.60 -87.93 34.08
C ALA A 11 -14.20 -88.55 33.87
N LEU A 12 -13.31 -87.88 33.12
CA LEU A 12 -11.85 -87.92 33.30
C LEU A 12 -11.17 -86.72 32.59
N ALA A 13 -9.99 -86.35 33.11
CA ALA A 13 -9.20 -85.15 32.80
C ALA A 13 -8.22 -85.29 31.61
N ALA A 14 -7.72 -84.12 31.14
CA ALA A 14 -6.33 -83.78 30.76
C ALA A 14 -6.08 -83.17 29.35
N ALA A 15 -5.30 -82.07 29.39
CA ALA A 15 -4.24 -81.60 28.48
C ALA A 15 -4.53 -81.02 27.08
N LEU A 16 -4.21 -79.71 26.96
CA LEU A 16 -3.47 -78.97 25.92
C LEU A 16 -3.59 -79.39 24.43
N ILE A 17 -4.13 -78.48 23.59
CA ILE A 17 -3.56 -78.13 22.28
C ILE A 17 -3.75 -76.63 22.05
N ALA A 18 -2.64 -75.90 21.92
CA ALA A 18 -2.61 -74.54 21.38
C ALA A 18 -2.92 -74.62 19.88
N GLY A 19 -4.07 -74.05 19.47
CA GLY A 19 -4.45 -73.86 18.07
C GLY A 19 -4.20 -72.41 17.66
N PRO A 20 -3.83 -72.15 16.38
CA PRO A 20 -3.36 -70.84 15.94
C PRO A 20 -4.48 -69.82 16.07
N ILE A 21 -4.19 -68.70 16.74
CA ILE A 21 -4.95 -67.47 16.59
C ILE A 21 -4.83 -67.10 15.11
N ALA A 22 -5.89 -67.34 14.35
CA ALA A 22 -6.07 -66.68 13.08
C ALA A 22 -6.18 -65.19 13.38
N MET A 23 -5.05 -64.50 13.37
CA MET A 23 -5.01 -63.06 13.17
C MET A 23 -5.62 -62.84 11.79
N CYS A 24 -6.92 -62.60 11.73
CA CYS A 24 -7.48 -61.82 10.67
C CYS A 24 -6.76 -60.47 10.77
N ALA A 25 -5.71 -60.29 9.96
CA ALA A 25 -5.19 -58.97 9.71
C ALA A 25 -6.39 -58.15 9.22
N GLN A 26 -6.89 -57.27 10.09
CA GLN A 26 -7.80 -56.23 9.62
C GLN A 26 -7.06 -55.53 8.49
N PRO A 27 -7.70 -55.28 7.33
CA PRO A 27 -7.08 -54.41 6.36
C PRO A 27 -6.74 -53.12 7.09
N ALA A 28 -5.44 -52.81 7.15
CA ALA A 28 -4.95 -51.56 7.70
C ALA A 28 -5.66 -50.46 6.92
N SER A 29 -6.69 -49.89 7.53
CA SER A 29 -7.50 -48.87 6.91
C SER A 29 -6.64 -47.62 6.89
N ALA A 30 -6.22 -47.19 5.70
CA ALA A 30 -5.57 -45.89 5.55
C ALA A 30 -6.47 -44.80 6.16
N VAL A 31 -5.90 -43.97 7.03
CA VAL A 31 -6.58 -42.87 7.73
C VAL A 31 -6.14 -41.57 7.07
N THR A 32 -6.98 -40.93 6.25
CA THR A 32 -6.64 -39.63 5.68
C THR A 32 -6.78 -38.53 6.73
N GLY A 33 -5.69 -38.26 7.45
CA GLY A 33 -5.57 -37.19 8.42
C GLY A 33 -6.55 -37.27 9.60
N SER A 34 -6.33 -36.43 10.60
CA SER A 34 -7.25 -36.22 11.72
C SER A 34 -7.67 -34.75 11.77
N PRO A 35 -8.91 -34.42 12.19
CA PRO A 35 -9.31 -33.04 12.39
C PRO A 35 -8.38 -32.34 13.38
N VAL A 36 -7.97 -31.12 13.06
CA VAL A 36 -7.25 -30.23 13.99
C VAL A 36 -8.24 -29.74 15.03
N THR A 37 -7.94 -29.97 16.32
CA THR A 37 -8.82 -29.59 17.44
C THR A 37 -8.24 -28.46 18.29
N ASP A 38 -7.09 -27.93 17.92
CA ASP A 38 -6.36 -26.88 18.63
C ASP A 38 -5.85 -25.80 17.66
N SER A 39 -4.95 -24.93 18.13
CA SER A 39 -4.39 -23.82 17.36
C SER A 39 -3.05 -24.13 16.68
N SER A 40 -2.64 -25.40 16.56
CA SER A 40 -1.31 -25.80 16.05
C SER A 40 -1.03 -25.40 14.60
N PHE A 41 -2.10 -25.09 13.84
CA PHE A 41 -2.06 -24.72 12.42
C PHE A 41 -2.83 -23.42 12.13
N SER A 42 -2.92 -22.49 13.08
CA SER A 42 -3.67 -21.23 12.93
C SER A 42 -3.19 -20.33 11.79
N TYR A 43 -2.01 -20.55 11.22
CA TYR A 43 -1.53 -19.87 10.01
C TYR A 43 -2.07 -20.46 8.70
N SER A 44 -2.85 -21.55 8.75
CA SER A 44 -3.42 -22.17 7.55
C SER A 44 -4.59 -21.36 7.02
N ALA A 45 -4.77 -21.38 5.70
CA ALA A 45 -5.86 -20.73 5.02
C ALA A 45 -6.60 -21.72 4.10
N GLN A 46 -7.93 -21.65 4.07
CA GLN A 46 -8.70 -22.20 2.96
C GLN A 46 -8.67 -21.16 1.85
N VAL A 47 -8.41 -21.58 0.61
CA VAL A 47 -8.41 -20.72 -0.58
C VAL A 47 -9.50 -21.20 -1.54
N ILE A 48 -10.45 -20.34 -1.87
CA ILE A 48 -11.54 -20.63 -2.82
C ILE A 48 -11.34 -19.75 -4.05
N VAL A 49 -11.06 -20.38 -5.19
CA VAL A 49 -10.87 -19.72 -6.48
C VAL A 49 -12.19 -19.79 -7.27
N GLY A 50 -12.65 -18.64 -7.75
CA GLY A 50 -13.93 -18.51 -8.46
C GLY A 50 -15.13 -18.72 -7.55
N ASP A 51 -16.28 -19.05 -8.13
CA ASP A 51 -17.47 -19.45 -7.37
C ASP A 51 -17.40 -20.94 -7.00
N HIS A 52 -16.39 -21.27 -6.17
CA HIS A 52 -16.03 -22.64 -5.80
C HIS A 52 -15.58 -23.51 -6.99
N ASP A 53 -15.05 -22.89 -8.05
CA ASP A 53 -14.47 -23.60 -9.20
C ASP A 53 -13.28 -24.48 -8.77
N ARG A 54 -12.53 -24.03 -7.75
CA ARG A 54 -11.46 -24.80 -7.13
C ARG A 54 -11.27 -24.44 -5.66
N GLY A 55 -11.23 -25.47 -4.81
CA GLY A 55 -10.78 -25.37 -3.42
C GLY A 55 -9.30 -25.72 -3.29
N CYS A 56 -8.58 -24.94 -2.51
CA CYS A 56 -7.16 -25.08 -2.19
C CYS A 56 -6.90 -24.74 -0.73
N SER A 57 -5.65 -24.92 -0.30
CA SER A 57 -5.14 -24.50 1.00
C SER A 57 -4.00 -23.49 0.82
N GLY A 58 -3.66 -22.77 1.88
CA GLY A 58 -2.60 -21.76 1.88
C GLY A 58 -2.03 -21.53 3.27
N VAL A 59 -1.03 -20.64 3.35
CA VAL A 59 -0.24 -20.43 4.56
C VAL A 59 0.09 -18.94 4.74
N LEU A 60 -0.33 -18.34 5.84
CA LEU A 60 0.01 -16.96 6.19
C LEU A 60 1.49 -16.84 6.57
N VAL A 61 2.26 -16.07 5.79
CA VAL A 61 3.70 -15.84 5.99
C VAL A 61 4.07 -14.38 6.28
N ASP A 62 3.13 -13.47 6.04
CA ASP A 62 3.12 -12.06 6.44
C ASP A 62 1.66 -11.64 6.67
N PRO A 63 1.34 -10.62 7.50
CA PRO A 63 -0.04 -10.21 7.73
C PRO A 63 -0.85 -9.96 6.44
N GLU A 64 -0.21 -9.62 5.33
CA GLU A 64 -0.89 -9.40 4.04
C GLU A 64 -0.61 -10.47 2.98
N TRP A 65 0.15 -11.53 3.29
CA TRP A 65 0.57 -12.49 2.26
C TRP A 65 0.42 -13.94 2.68
N LEU A 66 -0.18 -14.71 1.78
CA LEU A 66 -0.20 -16.16 1.80
C LEU A 66 0.88 -16.72 0.86
N LEU A 67 1.51 -17.82 1.26
CA LEU A 67 2.08 -18.80 0.33
C LEU A 67 1.04 -19.86 0.02
N THR A 68 0.89 -20.19 -1.26
CA THR A 68 0.03 -21.28 -1.73
C THR A 68 0.58 -21.84 -3.06
N ALA A 69 -0.10 -22.78 -3.67
CA ALA A 69 0.32 -23.42 -4.91
C ALA A 69 -0.13 -22.61 -6.14
N ALA A 70 0.76 -22.44 -7.12
CA ALA A 70 0.44 -21.79 -8.38
C ALA A 70 -0.61 -22.58 -9.19
N SER A 71 -0.61 -23.91 -9.04
CA SER A 71 -1.60 -24.83 -9.60
C SER A 71 -3.04 -24.49 -9.21
N CYS A 72 -3.27 -23.78 -8.10
CA CYS A 72 -4.60 -23.30 -7.72
C CYS A 72 -5.15 -22.26 -8.70
N PHE A 73 -4.29 -21.47 -9.32
CA PHE A 73 -4.67 -20.36 -10.20
C PHE A 73 -4.44 -20.66 -11.68
N ALA A 74 -3.71 -21.73 -12.00
CA ALA A 74 -3.47 -22.13 -13.37
C ALA A 74 -4.77 -22.60 -14.06
N ASP A 75 -4.96 -22.21 -15.33
CA ASP A 75 -6.11 -22.61 -16.14
C ASP A 75 -6.24 -24.14 -16.23
N ASN A 76 -5.11 -24.83 -16.45
CA ASN A 76 -5.04 -26.30 -16.41
C ASN A 76 -3.70 -26.77 -15.80
N PRO A 77 -3.66 -27.01 -14.47
CA PRO A 77 -2.44 -27.37 -13.76
C PRO A 77 -1.85 -28.73 -14.17
N ALA A 78 -2.61 -29.59 -14.86
CA ALA A 78 -2.08 -30.83 -15.42
C ALA A 78 -1.19 -30.59 -16.66
N THR A 79 -1.30 -29.41 -17.29
CA THR A 79 -0.56 -29.05 -18.50
C THR A 79 0.50 -27.98 -18.27
N SER A 80 0.19 -27.00 -17.41
CA SER A 80 1.07 -25.87 -17.13
C SER A 80 0.75 -25.27 -15.76
N LEU A 81 1.79 -24.87 -15.03
CA LEU A 81 1.68 -24.12 -13.77
C LEU A 81 1.84 -22.61 -13.99
N ALA A 82 1.90 -22.15 -15.25
CA ALA A 82 2.07 -20.74 -15.54
C ALA A 82 0.85 -19.94 -15.08
N VAL A 83 1.11 -18.93 -14.27
CA VAL A 83 0.14 -17.96 -13.76
C VAL A 83 0.73 -16.58 -14.01
N PRO A 84 -0.03 -15.59 -14.53
CA PRO A 84 0.44 -14.22 -14.62
C PRO A 84 0.68 -13.59 -13.24
N SER A 85 1.64 -12.68 -13.15
CA SER A 85 1.72 -11.76 -12.02
C SER A 85 0.54 -10.78 -12.08
N GLY A 86 0.17 -10.19 -10.94
CA GLY A 86 -0.95 -9.25 -10.83
C GLY A 86 -2.23 -9.88 -10.29
N LYS A 87 -3.38 -9.26 -10.55
CA LYS A 87 -4.68 -9.68 -10.01
C LYS A 87 -5.07 -11.09 -10.47
N PRO A 88 -5.65 -11.94 -9.57
CA PRO A 88 -6.21 -13.22 -9.99
C PRO A 88 -7.27 -13.05 -11.09
N LYS A 89 -7.26 -13.95 -12.08
CA LYS A 89 -8.19 -13.94 -13.22
C LYS A 89 -9.66 -14.06 -12.82
N VAL A 90 -9.92 -14.73 -11.70
CA VAL A 90 -11.25 -14.87 -11.11
C VAL A 90 -11.18 -14.51 -9.63
N ARG A 91 -12.28 -13.96 -9.09
CA ARG A 91 -12.39 -13.62 -7.67
C ARG A 91 -11.95 -14.80 -6.82
N THR A 92 -11.07 -14.55 -5.86
CA THR A 92 -10.52 -15.59 -4.99
C THR A 92 -10.60 -15.11 -3.55
N THR A 93 -11.15 -15.94 -2.66
CA THR A 93 -11.23 -15.65 -1.23
C THR A 93 -10.31 -16.57 -0.44
N ALA A 94 -9.88 -16.09 0.71
CA ALA A 94 -9.12 -16.85 1.68
C ALA A 94 -9.77 -16.74 3.06
N THR A 95 -9.95 -17.88 3.74
CA THR A 95 -10.35 -17.95 5.15
C THR A 95 -9.16 -18.42 5.97
N ILE A 96 -8.56 -17.52 6.74
CA ILE A 96 -7.29 -17.72 7.44
C ILE A 96 -7.56 -17.96 8.92
N GLY A 97 -6.89 -18.98 9.49
CA GLY A 97 -6.79 -19.19 10.94
C GLY A 97 -8.01 -19.80 11.62
N ARG A 98 -8.77 -20.61 10.88
CA ARG A 98 -9.90 -21.38 11.40
C ARG A 98 -9.62 -22.88 11.35
N SER A 99 -9.62 -23.57 12.48
CA SER A 99 -9.63 -25.04 12.49
C SER A 99 -11.01 -25.61 12.15
N ASP A 100 -12.07 -24.83 12.35
CA ASP A 100 -13.45 -25.10 11.93
C ASP A 100 -14.01 -23.87 11.19
N LEU A 101 -14.33 -24.03 9.91
CA LEU A 101 -14.79 -22.95 9.04
C LEU A 101 -16.16 -22.37 9.44
N SER A 102 -16.92 -23.07 10.30
CA SER A 102 -18.17 -22.53 10.87
C SER A 102 -17.93 -21.47 11.96
N GLY A 103 -16.70 -21.36 12.47
CA GLY A 103 -16.29 -20.36 13.44
C GLY A 103 -15.98 -18.99 12.83
N THR A 104 -15.66 -18.02 13.69
CA THR A 104 -15.34 -16.63 13.32
C THR A 104 -13.89 -16.23 13.61
N ASP A 105 -13.06 -17.19 14.03
CA ASP A 105 -11.65 -16.94 14.32
C ASP A 105 -10.88 -16.49 13.07
N GLY A 106 -9.74 -15.83 13.29
CA GLY A 106 -8.89 -15.34 12.21
C GLY A 106 -9.60 -14.30 11.33
N ALA A 107 -9.55 -14.48 10.01
CA ALA A 107 -10.06 -13.50 9.05
C ALA A 107 -10.47 -14.11 7.71
N GLU A 108 -11.45 -13.49 7.07
CA GLU A 108 -11.77 -13.69 5.65
C GLU A 108 -11.24 -12.52 4.82
N ARG A 109 -10.60 -12.82 3.70
CA ARG A 109 -9.95 -11.83 2.83
C ARG A 109 -10.13 -12.20 1.37
N GLU A 110 -10.00 -11.22 0.49
CA GLU A 110 -9.80 -11.48 -0.94
C GLU A 110 -8.32 -11.55 -1.26
N ILE A 111 -7.98 -12.45 -2.18
CA ILE A 111 -6.65 -12.47 -2.81
C ILE A 111 -6.73 -11.55 -4.01
N VAL A 112 -5.87 -10.53 -4.02
CA VAL A 112 -5.95 -9.41 -4.96
C VAL A 112 -4.69 -9.24 -5.80
N GLN A 113 -3.62 -9.95 -5.46
CA GLN A 113 -2.38 -9.97 -6.26
C GLN A 113 -1.67 -11.32 -6.13
N LEU A 114 -1.11 -11.79 -7.24
CA LEU A 114 -0.29 -12.99 -7.33
C LEU A 114 1.12 -12.61 -7.76
N VAL A 115 2.11 -13.19 -7.09
CA VAL A 115 3.52 -13.13 -7.46
C VAL A 115 4.01 -14.59 -7.59
N PRO A 116 3.94 -15.18 -8.80
CA PRO A 116 4.21 -16.60 -9.01
C PRO A 116 5.71 -16.89 -9.16
N ARG A 117 6.13 -18.07 -8.69
CA ARG A 117 7.40 -18.68 -9.08
C ARG A 117 7.26 -19.35 -10.44
N THR A 118 8.32 -19.32 -11.23
CA THR A 118 8.38 -20.00 -12.54
C THR A 118 9.04 -21.37 -12.47
N ASP A 119 9.74 -21.67 -11.37
CA ASP A 119 10.58 -22.87 -11.20
C ASP A 119 9.90 -23.99 -10.39
N ARG A 120 8.78 -23.70 -9.72
CA ARG A 120 8.05 -24.66 -8.88
C ARG A 120 6.62 -24.19 -8.59
N ASP A 121 5.80 -25.10 -8.07
CA ASP A 121 4.39 -24.89 -7.75
C ASP A 121 4.17 -24.02 -6.50
N VAL A 122 4.58 -22.75 -6.57
CA VAL A 122 4.51 -21.78 -5.47
C VAL A 122 4.10 -20.41 -6.00
N VAL A 123 3.19 -19.76 -5.30
CA VAL A 123 2.79 -18.36 -5.53
C VAL A 123 2.64 -17.64 -4.20
N LEU A 124 3.09 -16.39 -4.15
CA LEU A 124 2.72 -15.46 -3.10
C LEU A 124 1.41 -14.79 -3.50
N ALA A 125 0.43 -14.82 -2.60
CA ALA A 125 -0.90 -14.29 -2.80
C ALA A 125 -1.17 -13.18 -1.78
N ARG A 126 -1.30 -11.95 -2.25
CA ARG A 126 -1.57 -10.77 -1.41
C ARG A 126 -3.05 -10.69 -1.05
N LEU A 127 -3.31 -10.37 0.20
CA LEU A 127 -4.64 -10.12 0.74
C LEU A 127 -5.04 -8.65 0.54
N ASN A 128 -6.33 -8.38 0.38
CA ASN A 128 -6.85 -7.01 0.26
C ASN A 128 -6.64 -6.19 1.55
N ARG A 129 -6.64 -6.85 2.72
CA ARG A 129 -6.36 -6.26 4.03
C ARG A 129 -5.47 -7.15 4.89
N PRO A 130 -4.68 -6.60 5.83
CA PRO A 130 -3.88 -7.39 6.76
C PRO A 130 -4.74 -8.26 7.68
N VAL A 131 -4.17 -9.39 8.10
CA VAL A 131 -4.67 -10.27 9.16
C VAL A 131 -3.85 -10.01 10.41
N THR A 132 -4.45 -9.33 11.40
CA THR A 132 -3.74 -8.83 12.59
C THR A 132 -3.88 -9.73 13.82
N ASN A 133 -4.81 -10.68 13.79
CA ASN A 133 -5.14 -11.60 14.90
C ASN A 133 -4.59 -13.02 14.70
N VAL A 134 -3.82 -13.27 13.64
CA VAL A 134 -3.16 -14.55 13.35
C VAL A 134 -1.67 -14.30 13.17
N ALA A 135 -0.84 -15.04 13.91
CA ALA A 135 0.61 -14.96 13.76
C ALA A 135 1.05 -15.68 12.46
N PRO A 136 1.76 -15.00 11.54
CA PRO A 136 2.33 -15.67 10.37
C PRO A 136 3.41 -16.69 10.76
N ILE A 137 3.56 -17.75 9.97
CA ILE A 137 4.60 -18.76 10.17
C ILE A 137 5.93 -18.31 9.53
N ALA A 138 7.04 -18.59 10.21
CA ALA A 138 8.36 -18.40 9.63
C ALA A 138 8.65 -19.42 8.53
N VAL A 139 9.15 -18.94 7.39
CA VAL A 139 9.70 -19.78 6.32
C VAL A 139 11.04 -20.37 6.79
N SER A 140 11.17 -21.69 6.75
CA SER A 140 12.43 -22.37 7.11
C SER A 140 13.52 -21.99 6.11
N THR A 141 14.78 -22.02 6.52
CA THR A 141 15.95 -21.86 5.63
C THR A 141 16.70 -23.17 5.44
N THR A 142 16.13 -24.28 5.94
CA THR A 142 16.76 -25.59 5.93
C THR A 142 15.87 -26.58 5.19
N ALA A 143 16.41 -27.16 4.14
CA ALA A 143 15.77 -28.20 3.34
C ALA A 143 15.24 -29.37 4.19
N PRO A 144 14.13 -30.01 3.77
CA PRO A 144 13.72 -31.27 4.35
C PRO A 144 14.75 -32.37 4.04
N SER A 145 15.06 -33.21 5.03
CA SER A 145 16.02 -34.31 4.88
C SER A 145 15.31 -35.65 4.70
N ALA A 146 15.89 -36.56 3.91
CA ALA A 146 15.32 -37.91 3.77
C ALA A 146 15.20 -38.61 5.14
N GLY A 147 14.05 -39.25 5.38
CA GLY A 147 13.67 -39.87 6.64
C GLY A 147 13.12 -38.90 7.70
N GLU A 148 13.13 -37.59 7.44
CA GLU A 148 12.53 -36.61 8.33
C GLU A 148 11.00 -36.78 8.38
N GLU A 149 10.45 -36.67 9.58
CA GLU A 149 9.00 -36.61 9.77
C GLU A 149 8.54 -35.14 9.80
N LEU A 150 7.61 -34.81 8.93
CA LEU A 150 6.96 -33.51 8.83
C LEU A 150 5.47 -33.64 9.11
N LYS A 151 4.84 -32.56 9.56
CA LYS A 151 3.37 -32.50 9.66
C LYS A 151 2.82 -31.67 8.53
N PHE A 152 1.64 -32.02 8.02
CA PHE A 152 0.92 -31.17 7.07
C PHE A 152 -0.48 -30.86 7.56
N ALA A 153 -1.08 -29.79 7.03
CA ALA A 153 -2.50 -29.52 7.21
C ALA A 153 -3.14 -29.02 5.90
N GLY A 154 -4.47 -29.13 5.80
CA GLY A 154 -5.22 -28.63 4.66
C GLY A 154 -6.75 -28.76 4.81
N TYR A 155 -7.45 -27.97 4.00
CA TYR A 155 -8.91 -27.92 3.89
C TYR A 155 -9.43 -28.75 2.72
N GLY A 156 -8.60 -29.67 2.21
CA GLY A 156 -9.02 -30.62 1.22
C GLY A 156 -10.03 -31.62 1.76
N ARG A 157 -10.60 -32.38 0.83
CA ARG A 157 -11.50 -33.49 1.16
C ARG A 157 -10.84 -34.49 2.10
N ASP A 158 -11.64 -35.12 2.95
CA ASP A 158 -11.16 -36.17 3.86
C ASP A 158 -11.54 -37.56 3.34
N LYS A 159 -11.64 -38.56 4.23
CA LYS A 159 -12.01 -39.95 3.90
C LYS A 159 -13.48 -40.08 3.50
N THR A 160 -14.33 -39.23 4.03
CA THR A 160 -15.78 -39.37 4.10
C THR A 160 -16.53 -38.23 3.42
N GLU A 161 -15.91 -37.06 3.28
CA GLU A 161 -16.55 -35.83 2.84
C GLU A 161 -15.73 -35.14 1.76
N TRP A 162 -16.43 -34.55 0.78
CA TRP A 162 -15.80 -33.84 -0.34
C TRP A 162 -15.27 -32.46 0.02
N ALA A 163 -15.85 -31.80 1.02
CA ALA A 163 -15.48 -30.46 1.46
C ALA A 163 -15.76 -30.34 2.97
N PRO A 164 -14.94 -30.98 3.82
CA PRO A 164 -15.15 -30.92 5.25
C PRO A 164 -14.97 -29.49 5.77
N LEU A 165 -15.74 -29.12 6.79
CA LEU A 165 -15.61 -27.80 7.43
C LEU A 165 -14.38 -27.70 8.34
N LYS A 166 -13.77 -28.84 8.68
CA LYS A 166 -12.64 -28.90 9.61
C LYS A 166 -11.33 -28.99 8.85
N LEU A 167 -10.34 -28.25 9.33
CA LEU A 167 -8.94 -28.40 8.94
C LEU A 167 -8.47 -29.79 9.36
N HIS A 168 -7.82 -30.52 8.45
CA HIS A 168 -7.25 -31.83 8.74
C HIS A 168 -5.73 -31.79 8.73
N THR A 169 -5.10 -32.68 9.50
CA THR A 169 -3.65 -32.79 9.60
C THR A 169 -3.19 -34.25 9.58
N GLY A 170 -1.96 -34.49 9.13
CA GLY A 170 -1.31 -35.79 9.20
C GLY A 170 0.21 -35.66 9.22
N ALA A 171 0.90 -36.81 9.29
CA ALA A 171 2.35 -36.87 9.25
C ALA A 171 2.84 -37.43 7.91
N LEU A 172 3.96 -36.89 7.42
CA LEU A 172 4.65 -37.28 6.20
C LEU A 172 6.08 -37.70 6.57
N SER A 173 6.57 -38.78 5.96
CA SER A 173 8.00 -39.08 5.90
C SER A 173 8.56 -38.51 4.61
N VAL A 174 9.68 -37.79 4.68
CA VAL A 174 10.40 -37.34 3.48
C VAL A 174 11.14 -38.53 2.88
N ASP A 175 10.85 -38.87 1.63
CA ASP A 175 11.51 -39.98 0.94
C ASP A 175 12.82 -39.52 0.30
N ALA A 176 12.74 -38.41 -0.43
CA ALA A 176 13.87 -37.80 -1.12
C ALA A 176 13.61 -36.31 -1.38
N THR A 177 14.70 -35.56 -1.54
CA THR A 177 14.68 -34.11 -1.76
C THR A 177 15.39 -33.80 -3.08
N SER A 178 14.73 -33.07 -3.98
CA SER A 178 15.31 -32.47 -5.20
C SER A 178 15.46 -30.96 -5.01
N ALA A 179 16.00 -30.23 -5.99
CA ALA A 179 16.23 -28.79 -5.87
C ALA A 179 14.99 -27.98 -5.44
N THR A 180 13.81 -28.29 -5.99
CA THR A 180 12.59 -27.49 -5.78
C THR A 180 11.45 -28.25 -5.11
N THR A 181 11.59 -29.56 -4.92
CA THR A 181 10.53 -30.43 -4.38
C THR A 181 11.08 -31.46 -3.41
N ALA A 182 10.21 -32.04 -2.60
CA ALA A 182 10.47 -33.26 -1.85
C ALA A 182 9.38 -34.30 -2.17
N THR A 183 9.78 -35.55 -2.41
CA THR A 183 8.84 -36.66 -2.44
C THR A 183 8.58 -37.11 -1.02
N VAL A 184 7.31 -37.33 -0.69
CA VAL A 184 6.87 -37.65 0.66
C VAL A 184 5.94 -38.85 0.64
N THR A 185 5.93 -39.63 1.71
CA THR A 185 4.98 -40.71 1.94
C THR A 185 4.28 -40.50 3.28
N GLY A 186 2.96 -40.52 3.28
CA GLY A 186 2.20 -40.32 4.51
C GLY A 186 2.31 -41.48 5.49
N LYS A 187 2.42 -41.15 6.77
CA LYS A 187 2.46 -42.07 7.91
C LYS A 187 1.07 -42.37 8.43
N ASP A 188 0.90 -43.55 9.02
CA ASP A 188 -0.36 -43.99 9.63
C ASP A 188 -1.57 -43.92 8.67
N GLY A 189 -1.31 -44.05 7.37
CA GLY A 189 -2.30 -43.97 6.31
C GLY A 189 -2.75 -42.55 5.93
N ALA A 190 -2.12 -41.51 6.49
CA ALA A 190 -2.37 -40.12 6.10
C ALA A 190 -2.01 -39.91 4.64
N ALA A 191 -2.79 -39.09 3.93
CA ALA A 191 -2.49 -38.64 2.57
C ALA A 191 -3.00 -37.22 2.42
N ALA A 192 -2.28 -36.39 1.67
CA ALA A 192 -2.84 -35.13 1.20
C ALA A 192 -3.91 -35.43 0.13
N CYS A 193 -5.03 -34.74 0.18
CA CYS A 193 -6.16 -34.93 -0.72
C CYS A 193 -6.38 -33.70 -1.60
N MET A 194 -7.25 -33.79 -2.61
CA MET A 194 -7.61 -32.63 -3.43
C MET A 194 -8.16 -31.52 -2.54
N GLY A 195 -7.66 -30.31 -2.72
CA GLY A 195 -7.92 -29.15 -1.86
C GLY A 195 -6.89 -28.93 -0.75
N ASP A 196 -6.03 -29.91 -0.44
CA ASP A 196 -4.87 -29.70 0.44
C ASP A 196 -3.71 -29.02 -0.29
N THR A 197 -3.74 -28.97 -1.62
CA THR A 197 -2.75 -28.29 -2.46
C THR A 197 -2.58 -26.84 -2.00
N GLY A 198 -1.33 -26.42 -1.78
CA GLY A 198 -0.93 -25.15 -1.20
C GLY A 198 -0.90 -25.12 0.33
N GLY A 199 -1.41 -26.15 1.01
CA GLY A 199 -1.41 -26.26 2.47
C GLY A 199 -0.02 -26.46 3.08
N PRO A 200 0.18 -26.10 4.35
CA PRO A 200 1.50 -26.09 4.97
C PRO A 200 2.04 -27.50 5.20
N VAL A 201 3.34 -27.68 4.93
CA VAL A 201 4.15 -28.81 5.42
C VAL A 201 5.23 -28.24 6.35
N VAL A 202 5.17 -28.62 7.63
CA VAL A 202 5.91 -27.97 8.71
C VAL A 202 6.81 -28.93 9.46
N ARG A 203 7.94 -28.37 9.89
CA ARG A 203 8.85 -28.94 10.90
C ARG A 203 8.57 -28.24 12.22
N VAL A 204 8.51 -28.99 13.32
CA VAL A 204 8.37 -28.43 14.66
C VAL A 204 9.68 -28.61 15.42
N THR A 205 10.39 -27.50 15.67
CA THR A 205 11.66 -27.50 16.42
C THR A 205 11.45 -26.78 17.75
N GLY A 206 11.66 -27.47 18.87
CA GLY A 206 11.47 -26.87 20.20
C GLY A 206 10.05 -26.31 20.44
N GLY A 207 9.04 -26.91 19.81
CA GLY A 207 7.64 -26.45 19.89
C GLY A 207 7.28 -25.32 18.92
N THR A 208 8.24 -24.79 18.15
CA THR A 208 7.99 -23.73 17.16
C THR A 208 7.86 -24.32 15.77
N PRO A 209 6.73 -24.09 15.05
CA PRO A 209 6.57 -24.54 13.68
C PRO A 209 7.38 -23.66 12.70
N GLN A 210 7.95 -24.29 11.68
CA GLN A 210 8.57 -23.63 10.54
C GLN A 210 8.02 -24.24 9.25
N LEU A 211 7.69 -23.40 8.27
CA LEU A 211 7.21 -23.84 6.96
C LEU A 211 8.38 -24.38 6.15
N VAL A 212 8.33 -25.65 5.75
CA VAL A 212 9.42 -26.32 5.01
C VAL A 212 9.02 -26.56 3.55
N ALA A 213 7.74 -26.82 3.30
CA ALA A 213 7.19 -26.99 1.97
C ALA A 213 5.67 -26.69 1.95
N LEU A 214 5.10 -26.67 0.74
CA LEU A 214 3.65 -26.66 0.50
C LEU A 214 3.25 -28.01 -0.11
N ASN A 215 2.07 -28.54 0.24
CA ASN A 215 1.51 -29.67 -0.49
C ASN A 215 1.29 -29.29 -1.96
N SER A 216 1.75 -30.09 -2.92
CA SER A 216 1.56 -29.79 -4.36
C SER A 216 0.76 -30.90 -5.04
N GLN A 217 1.28 -32.13 -5.05
CA GLN A 217 0.65 -33.28 -5.72
C GLN A 217 0.52 -34.47 -4.76
N SER A 218 -0.45 -35.34 -5.02
CA SER A 218 -0.70 -36.54 -4.21
C SER A 218 -1.31 -37.65 -5.05
N TYR A 219 -0.99 -38.91 -4.72
CA TYR A 219 -1.66 -40.09 -5.26
C TYR A 219 -3.07 -40.31 -4.68
N GLN A 220 -3.43 -39.59 -3.60
CA GLN A 220 -4.78 -39.54 -3.03
C GLN A 220 -5.29 -40.85 -2.41
N GLY A 221 -4.41 -41.80 -2.09
CA GLY A 221 -4.83 -43.09 -1.51
C GLY A 221 -5.60 -42.92 -0.20
N GLY A 222 -6.85 -43.40 -0.18
CA GLY A 222 -7.77 -43.29 0.96
C GLY A 222 -8.66 -42.04 0.99
N CYS A 223 -8.46 -41.07 0.09
CA CYS A 223 -9.29 -39.87 0.00
C CYS A 223 -10.70 -40.19 -0.53
N PHE A 224 -11.70 -39.43 -0.11
CA PHE A 224 -13.08 -39.61 -0.55
C PHE A 224 -13.22 -39.50 -2.09
N GLY A 225 -13.97 -40.44 -2.67
CA GLY A 225 -14.23 -40.49 -4.11
C GLY A 225 -13.07 -41.01 -4.96
N ILE A 226 -11.96 -41.44 -4.35
CA ILE A 226 -10.88 -42.16 -5.03
C ILE A 226 -11.15 -43.66 -5.00
N ASP A 227 -10.72 -44.37 -6.06
CA ASP A 227 -10.81 -45.82 -6.14
C ASP A 227 -10.12 -46.44 -4.91
N ALA A 228 -10.83 -47.32 -4.19
CA ALA A 228 -10.30 -48.01 -3.02
C ALA A 228 -9.07 -48.88 -3.32
N ALA A 229 -8.82 -49.22 -4.59
CA ALA A 229 -7.61 -49.90 -5.03
C ALA A 229 -6.36 -48.99 -5.04
N GLU A 230 -6.53 -47.67 -5.08
CA GLU A 230 -5.44 -46.72 -4.90
C GLU A 230 -5.11 -46.59 -3.41
N THR A 231 -3.99 -47.19 -3.01
CA THR A 231 -3.52 -47.21 -1.63
C THR A 231 -2.27 -46.38 -1.40
N ARG A 232 -1.73 -45.72 -2.43
CA ARG A 232 -0.50 -44.93 -2.29
C ARG A 232 -0.82 -43.61 -1.61
N THR A 233 -0.20 -43.39 -0.46
CA THR A 233 -0.28 -42.15 0.33
C THR A 233 0.81 -41.14 -0.01
N GLY A 234 1.63 -41.44 -1.02
CA GLY A 234 2.74 -40.61 -1.44
C GLY A 234 2.31 -39.35 -2.19
N GLY A 235 3.21 -38.38 -2.25
CA GLY A 235 3.00 -37.11 -2.93
C GLY A 235 4.27 -36.32 -3.17
N ILE A 236 4.09 -35.10 -3.66
CA ILE A 236 5.15 -34.12 -3.91
C ILE A 236 4.81 -32.87 -3.11
N ALA A 237 5.79 -32.41 -2.32
CA ALA A 237 5.74 -31.13 -1.64
C ALA A 237 6.68 -30.14 -2.33
N ALA A 238 6.21 -28.92 -2.60
CA ALA A 238 7.01 -27.83 -3.17
C ALA A 238 7.83 -27.16 -2.07
N ARG A 239 9.16 -27.22 -2.18
CA ARG A 239 10.08 -26.70 -1.15
C ARG A 239 10.04 -25.17 -1.11
N VAL A 240 10.10 -24.62 0.10
CA VAL A 240 10.16 -23.17 0.34
C VAL A 240 11.45 -22.71 1.02
N ASP A 241 12.36 -23.62 1.35
CA ASP A 241 13.51 -23.31 2.20
C ASP A 241 14.55 -22.38 1.54
N ASP A 242 14.63 -22.42 0.21
CA ASP A 242 15.44 -21.51 -0.61
C ASP A 242 14.67 -20.26 -1.07
N LEU A 243 13.42 -20.09 -0.63
CA LEU A 243 12.56 -18.97 -1.01
C LEU A 243 12.52 -17.85 0.03
N ALA A 244 13.16 -18.01 1.19
CA ALA A 244 13.09 -17.02 2.27
C ALA A 244 13.46 -15.59 1.83
N SER A 245 14.50 -15.44 0.99
CA SER A 245 14.89 -14.13 0.45
C SER A 245 13.88 -13.56 -0.55
N TRP A 246 13.25 -14.40 -1.37
CA TRP A 246 12.21 -13.98 -2.31
C TRP A 246 10.92 -13.59 -1.58
N VAL A 247 10.55 -14.34 -0.53
CA VAL A 247 9.43 -14.01 0.34
C VAL A 247 9.70 -12.67 1.03
N SER A 248 10.82 -12.54 1.73
CA SER A 248 11.13 -11.30 2.45
C SER A 248 11.25 -10.08 1.54
N SER A 249 11.83 -10.22 0.34
CA SER A 249 11.90 -9.12 -0.62
C SER A 249 10.54 -8.70 -1.15
N THR A 250 9.64 -9.67 -1.38
CA THR A 250 8.30 -9.39 -1.94
C THR A 250 7.38 -8.78 -0.89
N VAL A 251 7.29 -9.38 0.29
CA VAL A 251 6.39 -8.90 1.36
C VAL A 251 6.89 -7.59 1.98
N GLY A 252 8.22 -7.36 1.95
CA GLY A 252 8.86 -6.16 2.46
C GLY A 252 8.89 -4.98 1.49
N ALA A 253 8.51 -5.20 0.22
CA ALA A 253 8.55 -4.17 -0.80
C ALA A 253 7.51 -3.06 -0.53
N PRO A 254 7.84 -1.80 -0.82
CA PRO A 254 6.87 -0.72 -0.84
C PRO A 254 5.81 -0.96 -1.93
N ARG A 255 4.58 -0.50 -1.68
CA ARG A 255 3.52 -0.50 -2.69
C ARG A 255 3.85 0.49 -3.79
N PHE A 256 3.35 0.22 -4.99
CA PHE A 256 3.47 1.08 -6.16
C PHE A 256 2.10 1.20 -6.82
N THR A 257 1.94 2.24 -7.64
CA THR A 257 0.75 2.52 -8.42
C THR A 257 0.61 1.50 -9.55
N ASP A 258 -0.53 0.81 -9.64
CA ASP A 258 -0.81 -0.24 -10.65
C ASP A 258 -2.30 -0.19 -11.01
N PHE A 259 -2.65 0.72 -11.92
CA PHE A 259 -4.05 0.98 -12.32
C PHE A 259 -4.63 -0.17 -13.13
N ASN A 260 -3.78 -0.95 -13.81
CA ASN A 260 -4.18 -2.12 -14.59
C ASN A 260 -3.98 -3.46 -13.86
N CYS A 261 -3.51 -3.43 -12.61
CA CYS A 261 -3.31 -4.56 -11.71
C CYS A 261 -2.54 -5.75 -12.31
N ASP A 262 -1.53 -5.47 -13.14
CA ASP A 262 -0.70 -6.47 -13.81
C ASP A 262 0.58 -6.83 -13.02
N GLY A 263 0.81 -6.18 -11.88
CA GLY A 263 2.01 -6.30 -11.06
C GLY A 263 3.21 -5.48 -11.55
N VAL A 264 3.01 -4.46 -12.38
CA VAL A 264 4.01 -3.53 -12.91
C VAL A 264 3.60 -2.10 -12.56
N GLU A 265 4.59 -1.27 -12.19
CA GLU A 265 4.34 0.13 -11.83
C GLU A 265 3.84 0.95 -13.04
N ASP A 266 2.71 1.62 -12.84
CA ASP A 266 2.08 2.60 -13.71
C ASP A 266 2.33 4.02 -13.15
N VAL A 267 2.09 5.05 -13.98
CA VAL A 267 2.26 6.46 -13.58
C VAL A 267 1.07 7.29 -14.04
N ALA A 268 0.52 8.13 -13.17
CA ALA A 268 -0.42 9.18 -13.52
C ALA A 268 0.29 10.54 -13.59
N ILE A 269 0.11 11.27 -14.68
CA ILE A 269 0.73 12.58 -14.92
C ILE A 269 -0.33 13.58 -15.32
N SER A 270 -0.55 14.62 -14.52
CA SER A 270 -1.53 15.66 -14.85
C SER A 270 -0.98 16.76 -15.76
N ASP A 271 -1.90 17.35 -16.52
CA ASP A 271 -1.73 18.56 -17.31
C ASP A 271 -3.00 19.43 -17.14
N PRO A 272 -3.18 20.06 -15.96
CA PRO A 272 -4.42 20.77 -15.62
C PRO A 272 -4.65 22.01 -16.49
N LYS A 273 -3.65 22.47 -17.25
CA LYS A 273 -3.79 23.62 -18.15
C LYS A 273 -4.03 23.23 -19.60
N ALA A 274 -4.12 21.93 -19.91
CA ALA A 274 -4.40 21.48 -21.26
C ALA A 274 -5.80 21.92 -21.72
N SER A 275 -5.93 22.24 -23.01
CA SER A 275 -7.23 22.47 -23.63
C SER A 275 -7.89 21.13 -24.01
N VAL A 276 -9.17 20.95 -23.66
CA VAL A 276 -9.98 19.79 -24.06
C VAL A 276 -11.15 20.29 -24.90
N ASN A 277 -11.33 19.76 -26.10
CA ASN A 277 -12.42 20.12 -27.03
C ASN A 277 -12.66 21.63 -27.25
N GLY A 278 -11.61 22.45 -27.12
CA GLY A 278 -11.66 23.90 -27.31
C GLY A 278 -11.85 24.71 -26.02
N HIS A 279 -11.95 24.06 -24.87
CA HIS A 279 -12.01 24.66 -23.54
C HIS A 279 -10.59 24.77 -22.98
N ASP A 280 -10.03 25.98 -23.04
CA ASP A 280 -8.68 26.27 -22.55
C ASP A 280 -8.59 26.09 -21.03
N GLY A 281 -7.63 25.27 -20.59
CA GLY A 281 -7.48 24.96 -19.16
C GLY A 281 -8.58 24.07 -18.59
N ALA A 282 -9.29 23.29 -19.41
CA ALA A 282 -10.17 22.23 -18.87
C ALA A 282 -9.38 21.18 -18.07
N GLY A 283 -8.16 20.85 -18.53
CA GLY A 283 -7.28 19.90 -17.85
C GLY A 283 -7.48 18.45 -18.26
N LEU A 284 -6.44 17.64 -18.07
CA LEU A 284 -6.45 16.20 -18.32
C LEU A 284 -5.39 15.49 -17.48
N VAL A 285 -5.54 14.17 -17.31
CA VAL A 285 -4.55 13.27 -16.72
C VAL A 285 -4.14 12.22 -17.75
N ARG A 286 -2.84 11.96 -17.89
CA ARG A 286 -2.32 10.87 -18.71
C ARG A 286 -1.80 9.74 -17.84
N ILE A 287 -2.33 8.55 -18.05
CA ILE A 287 -1.81 7.32 -17.45
C ILE A 287 -0.78 6.72 -18.40
N VAL A 288 0.40 6.41 -17.90
CA VAL A 288 1.41 5.62 -18.62
C VAL A 288 1.47 4.24 -17.99
N TYR A 289 0.99 3.25 -18.72
CA TYR A 289 0.99 1.87 -18.25
C TYR A 289 2.38 1.25 -18.36
N GLY A 290 2.81 0.62 -17.27
CA GLY A 290 4.08 -0.07 -17.14
C GLY A 290 4.28 -1.17 -18.18
N GLY A 291 5.54 -1.59 -18.36
CA GLY A 291 5.88 -2.70 -19.27
C GLY A 291 5.59 -2.44 -20.76
N GLY A 292 5.37 -1.18 -21.16
CA GLY A 292 5.11 -0.80 -22.55
C GLY A 292 3.66 -1.06 -22.99
N LYS A 293 2.71 -1.04 -22.05
CA LYS A 293 1.28 -1.29 -22.31
C LYS A 293 0.50 -0.08 -22.86
N GLY A 294 1.20 1.01 -23.13
CA GLY A 294 0.64 2.20 -23.78
C GLY A 294 0.20 3.25 -22.76
N THR A 295 -0.69 4.14 -23.21
CA THR A 295 -1.13 5.28 -22.42
C THR A 295 -2.65 5.46 -22.51
N ALA A 296 -3.25 6.00 -21.46
CA ALA A 296 -4.63 6.51 -21.48
C ALA A 296 -4.64 8.02 -21.22
N GLU A 297 -5.60 8.73 -21.79
CA GLU A 297 -5.85 10.14 -21.52
C GLU A 297 -7.25 10.27 -20.93
N ILE A 298 -7.34 10.95 -19.78
CA ILE A 298 -8.52 11.04 -18.94
C ILE A 298 -8.87 12.51 -18.76
N ASN A 299 -10.13 12.86 -19.01
CA ASN A 299 -10.72 14.18 -18.81
C ASN A 299 -12.24 14.03 -18.59
N GLN A 300 -12.90 15.12 -18.23
CA GLN A 300 -14.34 15.13 -17.90
C GLN A 300 -15.27 14.95 -19.11
N ASP A 301 -14.77 14.99 -20.36
CA ASP A 301 -15.59 14.70 -21.55
C ASP A 301 -15.75 13.19 -21.83
N LEU A 302 -15.08 12.32 -21.06
CA LEU A 302 -15.32 10.88 -21.12
C LEU A 302 -16.70 10.56 -20.53
N ASP A 303 -17.47 9.71 -21.21
CA ASP A 303 -18.87 9.39 -20.86
C ASP A 303 -19.08 8.73 -19.48
N TRP A 304 -18.00 8.42 -18.78
CA TRP A 304 -17.97 7.78 -17.47
C TRP A 304 -17.24 8.60 -16.40
N VAL A 305 -16.68 9.76 -16.75
CA VAL A 305 -16.14 10.72 -15.78
C VAL A 305 -17.21 11.76 -15.55
N ASN A 306 -17.53 12.06 -14.29
CA ASN A 306 -18.57 13.03 -13.99
C ASN A 306 -18.10 14.47 -14.24
N GLY A 307 -19.05 15.34 -14.57
CA GLY A 307 -18.80 16.74 -14.95
C GLY A 307 -18.86 16.95 -16.47
N GLY A 308 -18.32 18.07 -16.90
CA GLY A 308 -18.00 18.39 -18.30
C GLY A 308 -16.61 19.00 -18.36
N SER A 309 -16.04 19.19 -19.55
CA SER A 309 -14.90 20.08 -19.70
C SER A 309 -15.36 21.51 -19.94
N GLU A 310 -15.07 22.40 -19.00
CA GLU A 310 -15.25 23.83 -19.11
C GLU A 310 -13.89 24.56 -19.09
N ALA A 311 -13.90 25.83 -19.49
CA ALA A 311 -12.66 26.59 -19.59
C ALA A 311 -12.24 27.06 -18.20
N GLY A 312 -11.20 26.43 -17.65
CA GLY A 312 -10.61 26.85 -16.38
C GLY A 312 -10.81 25.90 -15.20
N ASP A 313 -11.42 24.73 -15.39
CA ASP A 313 -11.70 23.80 -14.27
C ASP A 313 -10.43 23.15 -13.70
N TRP A 314 -9.41 23.02 -14.53
CA TRP A 314 -8.09 22.48 -14.19
C TRP A 314 -8.17 21.04 -13.66
N PHE A 315 -8.91 20.17 -14.35
CA PHE A 315 -8.99 18.75 -14.02
C PHE A 315 -7.59 18.14 -13.83
N GLY A 316 -7.36 17.55 -12.65
CA GLY A 316 -6.05 17.01 -12.26
C GLY A 316 -5.09 18.03 -11.64
N GLU A 317 -5.59 19.14 -11.11
CA GLU A 317 -4.79 20.09 -10.33
C GLU A 317 -4.19 19.43 -9.09
N THR A 318 -4.93 18.50 -8.47
CA THR A 318 -4.43 17.63 -7.39
C THR A 318 -4.69 16.17 -7.71
N LEU A 319 -3.81 15.28 -7.25
CA LEU A 319 -3.95 13.83 -7.41
C LEU A 319 -3.58 13.10 -6.12
N ALA A 320 -4.24 11.97 -5.87
CA ALA A 320 -3.82 10.95 -4.91
C ALA A 320 -4.13 9.55 -5.46
N THR A 321 -3.60 8.50 -4.83
CA THR A 321 -3.79 7.11 -5.25
C THR A 321 -4.07 6.22 -4.06
N VAL A 322 -5.03 5.31 -4.20
CA VAL A 322 -5.39 4.30 -3.20
C VAL A 322 -6.17 3.19 -3.89
N ASP A 323 -6.10 1.96 -3.39
CA ASP A 323 -7.05 0.90 -3.78
C ASP A 323 -8.32 1.09 -2.94
N TYR A 324 -9.23 1.97 -3.40
CA TYR A 324 -10.38 2.43 -2.63
C TYR A 324 -11.50 1.40 -2.58
N ASN A 325 -11.66 0.63 -3.66
CA ASN A 325 -12.64 -0.47 -3.72
C ASN A 325 -12.10 -1.82 -3.23
N GLU A 326 -10.81 -1.88 -2.85
CA GLU A 326 -10.09 -3.04 -2.32
C GLU A 326 -10.04 -4.24 -3.26
N ASP A 327 -10.01 -3.97 -4.57
CA ASP A 327 -10.05 -5.00 -5.59
C ASP A 327 -8.65 -5.42 -6.08
N GLY A 328 -7.60 -4.75 -5.60
CA GLY A 328 -6.20 -5.00 -5.96
C GLY A 328 -5.61 -4.08 -7.01
N CYS A 329 -6.45 -3.32 -7.71
CA CYS A 329 -6.02 -2.33 -8.69
C CYS A 329 -5.93 -0.97 -7.99
N THR A 330 -4.93 -0.17 -8.32
CA THR A 330 -4.85 1.19 -7.80
C THR A 330 -5.94 2.04 -8.43
N ASP A 331 -6.63 2.85 -7.64
CA ASP A 331 -7.57 3.86 -8.10
C ASP A 331 -6.92 5.24 -8.05
N LEU A 332 -7.34 6.14 -8.95
CA LEU A 332 -6.87 7.51 -9.01
C LEU A 332 -7.89 8.44 -8.37
N VAL A 333 -7.48 9.24 -7.41
CA VAL A 333 -8.26 10.35 -6.89
C VAL A 333 -7.84 11.62 -7.62
N VAL A 334 -8.79 12.31 -8.25
CA VAL A 334 -8.56 13.51 -9.05
C VAL A 334 -9.34 14.68 -8.46
N GLY A 335 -8.64 15.75 -8.11
CA GLY A 335 -9.27 17.01 -7.73
C GLY A 335 -9.39 17.97 -8.91
N THR A 336 -10.55 18.62 -8.97
CA THR A 336 -10.88 19.70 -9.91
C THR A 336 -11.39 20.89 -9.09
N PRO A 337 -10.51 21.56 -8.32
CA PRO A 337 -10.95 22.58 -7.35
C PRO A 337 -11.44 23.88 -8.01
N SER A 338 -11.25 24.05 -9.32
CA SER A 338 -11.78 25.21 -10.06
C SER A 338 -13.06 24.87 -10.84
N GLU A 339 -13.69 23.71 -10.56
CA GLU A 339 -14.99 23.34 -11.14
C GLU A 339 -16.12 24.27 -10.67
N ASP A 340 -16.97 24.68 -11.62
CA ASP A 340 -18.21 25.42 -11.36
C ASP A 340 -19.38 24.48 -11.03
N LEU A 341 -19.91 24.53 -9.80
CA LEU A 341 -21.10 23.75 -9.43
C LEU A 341 -22.37 24.61 -9.50
N GLY A 342 -23.05 24.55 -10.64
CA GLY A 342 -24.28 25.30 -10.88
C GLY A 342 -24.00 26.81 -11.01
N SER A 343 -24.21 27.58 -9.96
CA SER A 343 -23.86 29.02 -9.92
C SER A 343 -22.75 29.35 -8.93
N ALA A 344 -22.20 28.34 -8.26
CA ALA A 344 -21.07 28.50 -7.36
C ALA A 344 -19.79 28.34 -8.17
N THR A 345 -19.16 29.46 -8.52
CA THR A 345 -17.92 29.47 -9.30
C THR A 345 -16.75 28.95 -8.47
N ASP A 346 -15.87 28.13 -9.05
CA ASP A 346 -14.71 27.52 -8.36
C ASP A 346 -15.10 26.81 -7.05
N ALA A 347 -16.27 26.17 -7.00
CA ALA A 347 -16.71 25.39 -5.85
C ALA A 347 -15.88 24.12 -5.69
N GLY A 348 -15.50 23.51 -6.81
CA GLY A 348 -14.62 22.36 -6.87
C GLY A 348 -15.30 21.00 -6.67
N MET A 349 -14.62 19.95 -7.10
CA MET A 349 -15.05 18.56 -6.92
C MET A 349 -13.88 17.58 -6.89
N VAL A 350 -14.18 16.34 -6.50
CA VAL A 350 -13.22 15.22 -6.50
C VAL A 350 -13.85 13.98 -7.11
N ASP A 351 -13.13 13.29 -7.99
CA ASP A 351 -13.49 11.97 -8.49
C ASP A 351 -12.51 10.90 -8.02
N ILE A 352 -13.03 9.72 -7.67
CA ILE A 352 -12.25 8.48 -7.60
C ILE A 352 -12.51 7.73 -8.90
N LEU A 353 -11.48 7.57 -9.72
CA LEU A 353 -11.51 6.84 -10.98
C LEU A 353 -10.90 5.45 -10.78
N TYR A 354 -11.70 4.42 -10.97
CA TYR A 354 -11.35 3.07 -10.55
C TYR A 354 -10.42 2.37 -11.56
N GLY A 355 -9.37 1.73 -11.03
CA GLY A 355 -8.51 0.81 -11.75
C GLY A 355 -9.20 -0.51 -12.04
N ALA A 356 -8.70 -1.23 -13.04
CA ALA A 356 -9.19 -2.56 -13.44
C ALA A 356 -8.20 -3.25 -14.37
N PRO A 357 -8.25 -4.59 -14.61
CA PRO A 357 -7.31 -5.31 -15.46
C PRO A 357 -7.10 -4.77 -16.89
N GLY A 358 -8.02 -3.97 -17.42
CA GLY A 358 -7.90 -3.31 -18.72
C GLY A 358 -7.32 -1.88 -18.67
N GLY A 359 -7.06 -1.35 -17.48
CA GLY A 359 -6.77 0.05 -17.20
C GLY A 359 -7.93 0.78 -16.52
N ILE A 360 -7.70 2.04 -16.20
CA ILE A 360 -8.63 2.92 -15.50
C ILE A 360 -9.96 3.05 -16.27
N GLY A 361 -11.10 2.99 -15.56
CA GLY A 361 -12.43 3.13 -16.16
C GLY A 361 -12.91 1.94 -17.03
N THR A 362 -12.14 0.83 -17.08
CA THR A 362 -12.50 -0.37 -17.86
C THR A 362 -13.30 -1.40 -17.07
N GLY A 363 -13.41 -1.21 -15.75
CA GLY A 363 -14.19 -2.05 -14.83
C GLY A 363 -15.69 -1.79 -14.88
N ALA A 364 -16.44 -2.56 -14.08
CA ALA A 364 -17.88 -2.38 -13.93
C ALA A 364 -18.24 -1.13 -13.10
N LEU A 365 -17.44 -0.85 -12.08
CA LEU A 365 -17.41 0.43 -11.37
C LEU A 365 -16.31 1.28 -12.01
N LYS A 366 -16.62 2.53 -12.36
CA LYS A 366 -15.73 3.40 -13.16
C LYS A 366 -15.33 4.66 -12.42
N ASP A 367 -16.29 5.29 -11.76
CA ASP A 367 -16.09 6.51 -10.99
C ASP A 367 -16.94 6.55 -9.71
N THR A 368 -16.48 7.32 -8.72
CA THR A 368 -17.30 7.86 -7.63
C THR A 368 -16.99 9.34 -7.51
N ASN A 369 -18.03 10.18 -7.48
CA ASN A 369 -17.89 11.63 -7.48
C ASN A 369 -18.29 12.25 -6.13
N PHE A 370 -17.46 13.17 -5.64
CA PHE A 370 -17.61 13.89 -4.39
C PHE A 370 -17.74 15.39 -4.66
N GLN A 371 -18.90 15.92 -4.32
CA GLN A 371 -19.24 17.34 -4.40
C GLN A 371 -19.92 17.76 -3.08
N GLN A 372 -19.81 19.03 -2.68
CA GLN A 372 -20.57 19.57 -1.56
C GLN A 372 -22.07 19.55 -1.90
N GLY A 373 -22.88 18.98 -1.01
CA GLY A 373 -24.35 18.92 -1.16
C GLY A 373 -24.90 18.01 -2.27
N SER A 374 -24.06 17.42 -3.13
CA SER A 374 -24.47 16.61 -4.29
C SER A 374 -23.43 15.54 -4.67
N GLY A 375 -23.59 14.81 -5.79
CA GLY A 375 -22.67 13.73 -6.21
C GLY A 375 -23.05 12.31 -5.71
N THR A 376 -22.34 11.28 -6.20
CA THR A 376 -22.62 9.87 -5.87
C THR A 376 -22.03 9.43 -4.51
N GLY A 377 -20.87 9.99 -4.13
CA GLY A 377 -20.25 9.85 -2.81
C GLY A 377 -20.69 10.90 -1.79
N ALA A 378 -21.21 12.03 -2.28
CA ALA A 378 -21.83 13.18 -1.60
C ALA A 378 -21.29 13.63 -0.25
N LEU A 379 -20.69 14.83 -0.21
CA LEU A 379 -20.27 15.54 1.01
C LEU A 379 -21.47 16.29 1.62
N LYS A 380 -22.50 15.54 2.04
CA LYS A 380 -23.87 16.05 2.33
C LYS A 380 -23.97 17.06 3.49
N ALA A 381 -22.93 17.20 4.29
CA ALA A 381 -22.91 18.07 5.47
C ALA A 381 -22.49 19.51 5.15
N SER A 382 -22.04 19.80 3.92
CA SER A 382 -21.70 21.15 3.45
C SER A 382 -22.38 21.40 2.10
N ALA A 383 -22.59 22.68 1.76
CA ALA A 383 -23.17 23.13 0.50
C ALA A 383 -22.10 23.83 -0.33
N ALA A 384 -22.16 23.73 -1.65
CA ALA A 384 -21.20 24.39 -2.53
C ALA A 384 -21.38 25.91 -2.50
N GLU A 385 -20.28 26.63 -2.26
CA GLU A 385 -20.17 28.08 -2.27
C GLU A 385 -19.08 28.53 -3.25
N THR A 386 -19.11 29.82 -3.62
CA THR A 386 -18.14 30.36 -4.58
C THR A 386 -16.74 30.39 -3.97
N GLY A 387 -15.81 29.70 -4.60
CA GLY A 387 -14.42 29.66 -4.22
C GLY A 387 -14.08 28.68 -3.09
N ASP A 388 -14.96 27.72 -2.75
CA ASP A 388 -14.69 26.67 -1.77
C ASP A 388 -13.49 25.81 -2.13
N ARG A 389 -13.30 25.59 -3.44
CA ARG A 389 -12.18 24.82 -4.00
C ARG A 389 -12.07 23.42 -3.42
N THR A 390 -13.20 22.70 -3.29
CA THR A 390 -13.21 21.29 -2.90
C THR A 390 -12.24 20.49 -3.77
N GLY A 391 -11.35 19.72 -3.12
CA GLY A 391 -10.27 19.01 -3.81
C GLY A 391 -8.97 19.81 -3.92
N GLY A 392 -8.88 20.99 -3.28
CA GLY A 392 -7.68 21.84 -3.27
C GLY A 392 -6.45 21.16 -2.64
N ALA A 393 -6.66 20.13 -1.81
CA ALA A 393 -5.64 19.21 -1.34
C ALA A 393 -6.23 17.81 -1.18
N LEU A 394 -5.40 16.77 -1.35
CA LEU A 394 -5.82 15.37 -1.25
C LEU A 394 -4.77 14.54 -0.51
N ALA A 395 -5.23 13.72 0.43
CA ALA A 395 -4.44 12.60 0.96
C ALA A 395 -5.30 11.34 0.97
N ALA A 396 -4.78 10.26 0.41
CA ALA A 396 -5.46 8.96 0.36
C ALA A 396 -4.48 7.85 0.74
N GLY A 397 -5.00 6.80 1.35
CA GLY A 397 -4.18 5.68 1.81
C GLY A 397 -5.02 4.65 2.53
N THR A 398 -4.36 3.78 3.28
CA THR A 398 -5.02 2.77 4.10
C THR A 398 -4.62 2.92 5.55
N THR A 399 -5.58 2.79 6.47
CA THR A 399 -5.32 2.76 7.93
C THR A 399 -4.45 1.56 8.31
N ALA A 400 -3.97 1.49 9.56
CA ALA A 400 -3.25 0.32 10.07
C ALA A 400 -4.04 -1.00 9.99
N ALA A 401 -5.38 -0.94 9.89
CA ALA A 401 -6.24 -2.10 9.66
C ALA A 401 -6.38 -2.48 8.16
N GLY A 402 -5.78 -1.69 7.26
CA GLY A 402 -5.85 -1.82 5.81
C GLY A 402 -7.13 -1.28 5.19
N GLU A 403 -7.89 -0.43 5.91
CA GLU A 403 -9.12 0.17 5.39
C GLU A 403 -8.79 1.44 4.60
N PRO A 404 -9.30 1.61 3.37
CA PRO A 404 -9.02 2.79 2.57
C PRO A 404 -9.68 4.04 3.15
N TYR A 405 -8.97 5.16 3.10
CA TYR A 405 -9.48 6.48 3.45
C TYR A 405 -9.13 7.50 2.37
N LEU A 406 -9.88 8.61 2.38
CA LEU A 406 -9.60 9.82 1.63
C LEU A 406 -9.84 11.04 2.53
N VAL A 407 -8.94 12.00 2.48
CA VAL A 407 -9.08 13.32 3.12
C VAL A 407 -9.06 14.38 2.02
N ILE A 408 -10.11 15.19 1.96
CA ILE A 408 -10.34 16.19 0.91
C ILE A 408 -10.26 17.58 1.51
N GLY A 409 -9.34 18.42 1.03
CA GLY A 409 -9.24 19.83 1.42
C GLY A 409 -10.30 20.67 0.71
N VAL A 410 -10.90 21.60 1.46
CA VAL A 410 -11.85 22.62 1.00
C VAL A 410 -11.39 23.96 1.58
N PRO A 411 -10.22 24.47 1.17
CA PRO A 411 -9.58 25.62 1.84
C PRO A 411 -10.38 26.92 1.72
N GLY A 412 -11.28 27.02 0.75
CA GLY A 412 -12.12 28.21 0.56
C GLY A 412 -13.39 28.25 1.40
N GLU A 413 -13.75 27.14 2.05
CA GLU A 413 -15.01 26.98 2.77
C GLU A 413 -15.22 28.09 3.82
N ALA A 414 -16.43 28.64 3.86
CA ALA A 414 -16.83 29.52 4.94
C ALA A 414 -17.32 28.72 6.16
N ILE A 415 -16.87 29.11 7.35
CA ILE A 415 -17.38 28.54 8.60
C ILE A 415 -18.29 29.57 9.27
N GLY A 416 -19.60 29.34 9.19
CA GLY A 416 -20.62 30.29 9.64
C GLY A 416 -20.62 31.55 8.78
N SER A 417 -20.08 32.66 9.30
CA SER A 417 -19.92 33.92 8.55
C SER A 417 -18.46 34.30 8.31
N VAL A 418 -17.52 33.41 8.64
CA VAL A 418 -16.08 33.65 8.49
C VAL A 418 -15.65 33.07 7.14
N ALA A 419 -15.31 33.96 6.21
CA ALA A 419 -14.98 33.58 4.84
C ALA A 419 -13.59 32.92 4.76
N LYS A 420 -13.46 31.86 3.95
CA LYS A 420 -12.19 31.17 3.68
C LYS A 420 -11.46 30.71 4.94
N ALA A 421 -12.22 30.32 5.96
CA ALA A 421 -11.62 29.66 7.14
C ALA A 421 -11.13 28.26 6.76
N GLY A 422 -11.82 27.61 5.82
CA GLY A 422 -11.45 26.31 5.29
C GLY A 422 -12.00 25.13 6.10
N MET A 423 -12.02 23.99 5.44
CA MET A 423 -12.46 22.70 5.98
C MET A 423 -11.65 21.58 5.32
N ALA A 424 -11.60 20.41 5.95
CA ALA A 424 -11.25 19.16 5.29
C ALA A 424 -12.33 18.10 5.53
N VAL A 425 -12.60 17.23 4.56
CA VAL A 425 -13.58 16.14 4.71
C VAL A 425 -12.87 14.79 4.82
N TYR A 426 -13.17 14.05 5.88
CA TYR A 426 -12.67 12.69 6.07
C TYR A 426 -13.69 11.67 5.58
N VAL A 427 -13.27 10.85 4.61
CA VAL A 427 -14.03 9.76 4.01
C VAL A 427 -13.37 8.43 4.35
N HIS A 428 -14.09 7.55 5.03
CA HIS A 428 -13.58 6.24 5.47
C HIS A 428 -14.72 5.27 5.76
N GLY A 429 -14.86 4.22 4.94
CA GLY A 429 -16.01 3.31 5.02
C GLY A 429 -17.33 4.06 4.84
N ASN A 430 -18.18 4.04 5.88
CA ASN A 430 -19.44 4.81 5.89
C ASN A 430 -19.31 6.22 6.48
N THR A 431 -18.12 6.58 6.97
CA THR A 431 -17.85 7.91 7.51
C THR A 431 -17.59 8.87 6.35
N ASN A 432 -18.29 10.00 6.37
CA ASN A 432 -18.08 11.15 5.50
C ASN A 432 -18.42 12.39 6.34
N ILE A 433 -17.39 13.09 6.84
CA ILE A 433 -17.57 14.13 7.85
C ILE A 433 -16.56 15.27 7.70
N GLY A 434 -17.04 16.52 7.65
CA GLY A 434 -16.22 17.72 7.40
C GLY A 434 -15.71 18.36 8.68
N ILE A 435 -14.40 18.52 8.81
CA ILE A 435 -13.60 18.94 9.97
C ILE A 435 -13.07 20.35 9.72
N SER A 436 -13.14 21.22 10.73
CA SER A 436 -12.59 22.58 10.70
C SER A 436 -12.07 22.97 12.08
N GLN A 437 -11.47 24.15 12.21
CA GLN A 437 -11.02 24.70 13.49
C GLN A 437 -12.17 24.98 14.49
N ASP A 438 -13.44 24.96 14.06
CA ASP A 438 -14.62 25.00 14.94
C ASP A 438 -15.01 23.61 15.49
N SER A 439 -14.43 22.54 14.96
CA SER A 439 -14.74 21.18 15.40
C SER A 439 -14.12 20.89 16.78
N THR A 440 -14.84 20.12 17.60
CA THR A 440 -14.44 19.83 18.98
C THR A 440 -13.00 19.30 19.09
N GLY A 441 -12.15 20.07 19.77
CA GLY A 441 -10.77 19.70 20.08
C GLY A 441 -9.76 19.95 18.95
N VAL A 442 -10.20 20.49 17.81
CA VAL A 442 -9.27 20.93 16.77
C VAL A 442 -8.54 22.19 17.26
N PRO A 443 -7.20 22.22 17.21
CA PRO A 443 -6.41 23.40 17.58
C PRO A 443 -6.64 24.59 16.65
N GLY A 444 -6.31 25.79 17.13
CA GLY A 444 -6.49 27.05 16.39
C GLY A 444 -7.87 27.68 16.64
N ALA A 445 -8.10 28.85 16.04
CA ALA A 445 -9.40 29.51 16.01
C ALA A 445 -9.91 29.59 14.56
N VAL A 446 -11.19 29.85 14.36
CA VAL A 446 -11.72 30.13 13.02
C VAL A 446 -11.54 31.61 12.72
N GLU A 447 -10.72 31.92 11.73
CA GLU A 447 -10.44 33.27 11.26
C GLU A 447 -10.58 33.34 9.73
N ALA A 448 -10.64 34.57 9.21
CA ALA A 448 -10.86 34.76 7.78
C ALA A 448 -9.54 34.55 7.04
N ASN A 449 -9.58 33.69 6.01
CA ASN A 449 -8.43 33.31 5.18
C ASN A 449 -7.41 32.36 5.83
N ASP A 450 -7.75 31.63 6.89
CA ASP A 450 -6.87 30.57 7.46
C ASP A 450 -6.54 29.50 6.42
N GLY A 451 -7.54 29.16 5.59
CA GLY A 451 -7.41 28.13 4.58
C GLY A 451 -7.15 26.75 5.17
N PHE A 452 -7.78 26.39 6.30
CA PHE A 452 -7.69 25.03 6.84
C PHE A 452 -8.03 23.99 5.77
N GLY A 453 -7.13 23.04 5.54
CA GLY A 453 -7.27 22.09 4.42
C GLY A 453 -6.53 22.49 3.14
N SER A 454 -5.73 23.56 3.15
CA SER A 454 -4.90 23.96 1.99
C SER A 454 -3.79 22.96 1.68
N SER A 455 -3.34 22.21 2.70
CA SER A 455 -2.38 21.13 2.55
C SER A 455 -2.79 19.96 3.44
N ILE A 456 -2.56 18.73 2.97
CA ILE A 456 -2.90 17.52 3.72
C ILE A 456 -1.82 16.48 3.50
N ALA A 457 -1.37 15.84 4.58
CA ALA A 457 -0.58 14.62 4.53
C ALA A 457 -1.16 13.59 5.51
N ALA A 458 -1.17 12.32 5.12
CA ALA A 458 -1.64 11.25 5.98
C ALA A 458 -0.88 9.96 5.69
N ASP A 459 -0.80 9.10 6.69
CA ASP A 459 -0.30 7.74 6.53
C ASP A 459 -1.24 6.70 7.17
N ALA A 460 -0.77 5.52 7.56
CA ALA A 460 -1.64 4.51 8.16
C ALA A 460 -2.09 4.83 9.60
N ASN A 461 -1.43 5.78 10.26
CA ASN A 461 -1.56 6.06 11.68
C ASN A 461 -2.13 7.46 11.93
N HIS A 462 -1.66 8.48 11.19
CA HIS A 462 -1.99 9.88 11.47
C HIS A 462 -2.37 10.67 10.22
N ILE A 463 -3.07 11.78 10.46
CA ILE A 463 -3.45 12.78 9.45
C ILE A 463 -2.93 14.15 9.94
N ALA A 464 -2.36 14.95 9.05
CA ALA A 464 -2.01 16.35 9.28
C ALA A 464 -2.71 17.24 8.25
N ILE A 465 -3.29 18.34 8.72
CA ILE A 465 -4.01 19.31 7.90
C ILE A 465 -3.44 20.70 8.18
N GLY A 466 -3.00 21.39 7.14
CA GLY A 466 -2.42 22.74 7.24
C GLY A 466 -3.45 23.86 7.09
N SER A 467 -3.20 24.95 7.78
CA SER A 467 -3.86 26.25 7.65
C SER A 467 -2.78 27.34 7.48
N PRO A 468 -2.09 27.40 6.32
CA PRO A 468 -0.97 28.31 6.11
C PRO A 468 -1.34 29.79 6.21
N GLY A 469 -2.63 30.13 6.11
CA GLY A 469 -3.13 31.49 6.29
C GLY A 469 -3.38 31.90 7.75
N GLU A 470 -3.31 30.98 8.71
CA GLU A 470 -3.58 31.22 10.14
C GLU A 470 -2.79 32.43 10.65
N ALA A 471 -3.47 33.31 11.40
CA ALA A 471 -2.81 34.41 12.08
C ALA A 471 -2.43 34.04 13.51
N ILE A 472 -1.16 34.24 13.87
CA ILE A 472 -0.70 34.04 15.25
C ILE A 472 -0.50 35.40 15.91
N GLY A 473 -1.48 35.80 16.71
CA GLY A 473 -1.52 37.13 17.31
C GLY A 473 -1.70 38.22 16.25
N SER A 474 -0.61 38.90 15.86
CA SER A 474 -0.63 39.92 14.78
C SER A 474 0.11 39.49 13.52
N ALA A 475 0.73 38.32 13.52
CA ALA A 475 1.44 37.76 12.39
C ALA A 475 0.45 37.03 11.47
N ALA A 476 -0.11 37.75 10.49
CA ALA A 476 -1.04 37.17 9.52
C ALA A 476 -0.30 36.23 8.56
N GLY A 477 -0.88 35.05 8.27
CA GLY A 477 -0.23 34.06 7.41
C GLY A 477 1.04 33.47 8.02
N ALA A 478 1.12 33.42 9.35
CA ALA A 478 2.19 32.69 10.04
C ALA A 478 2.00 31.18 9.84
N GLY A 479 0.75 30.72 9.80
CA GLY A 479 0.40 29.35 9.47
C GLY A 479 0.34 28.39 10.68
N GLY A 480 -0.33 27.26 10.49
CA GLY A 480 -0.50 26.22 11.50
C GLY A 480 -0.81 24.85 10.91
N VAL A 481 -0.68 23.81 11.73
CA VAL A 481 -1.02 22.43 11.37
C VAL A 481 -1.78 21.74 12.50
N ALA A 482 -2.92 21.12 12.19
CA ALA A 482 -3.63 20.24 13.12
C ALA A 482 -3.34 18.76 12.80
N VAL A 483 -3.05 17.96 13.81
CA VAL A 483 -2.73 16.53 13.68
C VAL A 483 -3.79 15.67 14.34
N PHE A 484 -4.17 14.56 13.68
CA PHE A 484 -5.27 13.68 14.06
C PHE A 484 -4.84 12.20 14.02
N ASP A 485 -5.58 11.38 14.77
CA ASP A 485 -5.58 9.92 14.66
C ASP A 485 -6.79 9.47 13.83
N HIS A 486 -6.64 8.41 13.03
CA HIS A 486 -7.75 7.81 12.25
C HIS A 486 -8.89 7.28 13.13
N LYS A 487 -8.63 7.00 14.41
CA LYS A 487 -9.64 6.61 15.38
C LYS A 487 -10.70 7.70 15.50
N LEU A 488 -11.95 7.30 15.31
CA LEU A 488 -13.06 8.22 15.40
C LEU A 488 -13.42 8.55 16.86
N ASN A 489 -13.65 9.83 17.14
CA ASN A 489 -14.16 10.33 18.42
C ASN A 489 -15.67 10.06 18.54
N SER A 490 -16.30 10.56 19.62
CA SER A 490 -17.75 10.35 19.86
C SER A 490 -18.66 11.02 18.83
N GLU A 491 -18.15 11.95 18.03
CA GLU A 491 -18.87 12.63 16.94
C GLU A 491 -18.65 11.94 15.58
N GLY A 492 -17.85 10.86 15.54
CA GLY A 492 -17.53 10.15 14.31
C GLY A 492 -16.42 10.79 13.47
N ARG A 493 -15.66 11.74 14.04
CA ARG A 493 -14.54 12.44 13.38
C ARG A 493 -13.20 11.84 13.76
N PRO A 494 -12.17 11.86 12.89
CA PRO A 494 -10.78 11.62 13.31
C PRO A 494 -10.46 12.38 14.60
N THR A 495 -9.81 11.71 15.55
CA THR A 495 -9.57 12.27 16.88
C THR A 495 -8.46 13.31 16.79
N PRO A 496 -8.70 14.59 17.11
CA PRO A 496 -7.64 15.59 17.18
C PRO A 496 -6.62 15.21 18.26
N LEU A 497 -5.34 15.37 17.97
CA LEU A 497 -4.24 15.07 18.88
C LEU A 497 -3.60 16.34 19.43
N PHE A 498 -3.12 17.21 18.54
CA PHE A 498 -2.43 18.46 18.88
C PHE A 498 -2.32 19.39 17.66
N GLY A 499 -1.93 20.64 17.91
CA GLY A 499 -1.60 21.63 16.90
C GLY A 499 -0.11 21.92 16.90
N LEU A 500 0.41 22.36 15.75
CA LEU A 500 1.78 22.80 15.56
C LEU A 500 1.77 24.19 14.94
N ASP A 501 2.54 25.10 15.53
CA ASP A 501 2.83 26.42 15.02
C ASP A 501 4.14 26.94 15.65
N GLN A 502 4.73 27.99 15.08
CA GLN A 502 6.03 28.52 15.51
C GLN A 502 5.93 29.47 16.73
N SER A 503 4.80 29.55 17.42
CA SER A 503 4.69 30.20 18.74
C SER A 503 4.89 29.23 19.91
N LEU A 504 4.85 27.92 19.64
CA LEU A 504 5.10 26.88 20.63
C LEU A 504 6.60 26.84 20.99
N ASP A 505 6.91 26.80 22.28
CA ASP A 505 8.29 26.66 22.78
C ASP A 505 8.99 25.34 22.37
N THR A 506 8.21 24.40 21.86
CA THR A 506 8.65 23.08 21.37
C THR A 506 8.82 23.03 19.84
N VAL A 507 8.53 24.13 19.15
CA VAL A 507 8.72 24.30 17.70
C VAL A 507 9.77 25.38 17.49
N SER A 508 10.77 25.11 16.66
CA SER A 508 11.84 26.06 16.36
C SER A 508 11.37 27.16 15.41
N GLY A 509 12.00 28.34 15.51
CA GLY A 509 11.62 29.53 14.75
C GLY A 509 10.74 30.46 15.59
N GLY A 510 10.13 31.44 14.93
CA GLY A 510 9.15 32.34 15.52
C GLY A 510 8.06 32.65 14.51
N ALA A 511 6.82 32.82 14.96
CA ALA A 511 5.71 33.15 14.08
C ALA A 511 5.83 34.60 13.56
N GLU A 512 6.03 34.73 12.26
CA GLU A 512 6.17 35.97 11.51
C GLU A 512 5.11 36.05 10.41
N ALA A 513 4.85 37.27 9.93
CA ALA A 513 3.78 37.47 8.96
C ALA A 513 4.24 36.99 7.59
N GLY A 514 3.62 35.93 7.06
CA GLY A 514 3.93 35.37 5.75
C GLY A 514 4.78 34.11 5.77
N ASP A 515 5.13 33.54 6.93
CA ASP A 515 5.91 32.29 7.01
C ASP A 515 5.24 31.13 6.28
N GLN A 516 3.90 31.09 6.34
CA GLN A 516 3.07 30.03 5.79
C GLN A 516 3.44 28.64 6.31
N PHE A 517 3.69 28.53 7.63
CA PHE A 517 3.93 27.24 8.27
C PHE A 517 2.78 26.28 7.98
N GLY A 518 3.08 25.14 7.34
CA GLY A 518 2.05 24.20 6.89
C GLY A 518 1.60 24.38 5.45
N GLU A 519 2.23 25.23 4.64
CA GLU A 519 1.94 25.34 3.20
C GLU A 519 2.15 24.01 2.48
N ALA A 520 3.20 23.27 2.86
CA ALA A 520 3.47 21.92 2.34
C ALA A 520 3.60 20.92 3.48
N LEU A 521 3.02 19.73 3.29
CA LEU A 521 3.09 18.63 4.25
C LEU A 521 3.51 17.34 3.55
N ALA A 522 4.34 16.55 4.23
CA ALA A 522 4.60 15.16 3.85
C ALA A 522 4.65 14.28 5.10
N MET A 523 4.04 13.10 5.04
CA MET A 523 3.97 12.17 6.18
C MET A 523 4.33 10.75 5.73
N VAL A 524 5.03 10.02 6.59
CA VAL A 524 5.45 8.65 6.30
C VAL A 524 5.46 7.78 7.56
N PRO A 525 5.03 6.50 7.48
CA PRO A 525 5.07 5.59 8.61
C PRO A 525 6.49 5.37 9.13
N TYR A 526 6.64 5.50 10.45
CA TYR A 526 7.88 5.32 11.17
C TYR A 526 7.79 4.11 12.11
N ARG A 527 8.74 3.18 11.96
CA ARG A 527 8.93 2.06 12.88
C ARG A 527 10.15 2.32 13.77
N PRO A 528 9.96 2.72 15.03
CA PRO A 528 11.05 2.89 15.98
C PRO A 528 11.85 1.60 16.17
N SER A 529 13.11 1.74 16.59
CA SER A 529 13.94 0.59 16.96
C SER A 529 13.29 -0.21 18.10
N GLY A 530 13.22 -1.53 17.94
CA GLY A 530 12.59 -2.44 18.90
C GLY A 530 11.07 -2.54 18.80
N ALA A 531 10.39 -1.69 18.02
CA ALA A 531 8.95 -1.79 17.79
C ALA A 531 8.60 -2.96 16.86
N ALA A 532 7.42 -3.56 17.04
CA ALA A 532 6.94 -4.66 16.20
C ALA A 532 6.37 -4.19 14.85
N ALA A 533 5.87 -2.95 14.79
CA ALA A 533 5.25 -2.34 13.62
C ALA A 533 5.52 -0.83 13.57
N ALA A 534 5.24 -0.20 12.42
CA ALA A 534 5.28 1.25 12.26
C ALA A 534 4.02 1.88 12.86
N THR A 535 4.06 2.20 14.15
CA THR A 535 2.94 2.84 14.87
C THR A 535 3.07 4.35 14.97
N ASP A 536 4.25 4.87 14.64
CA ASP A 536 4.56 6.29 14.65
C ASP A 536 4.57 6.81 13.20
N SER A 537 4.66 8.12 13.05
CA SER A 537 4.81 8.79 11.76
C SER A 537 5.92 9.83 11.85
N ILE A 538 6.65 10.07 10.76
CA ILE A 538 7.42 11.32 10.62
C ILE A 538 6.61 12.27 9.75
N LEU A 539 6.32 13.45 10.28
CA LEU A 539 5.69 14.57 9.59
C LEU A 539 6.76 15.60 9.24
N ALA A 540 6.82 16.04 7.99
CA ALA A 540 7.57 17.18 7.53
C ALA A 540 6.61 18.32 7.22
N VAL A 541 6.94 19.53 7.70
CA VAL A 541 6.14 20.75 7.56
C VAL A 541 6.99 21.82 6.92
N GLY A 542 6.59 22.32 5.75
CA GLY A 542 7.24 23.41 5.05
C GLY A 542 6.74 24.78 5.55
N SER A 543 7.66 25.73 5.62
CA SER A 543 7.41 27.15 5.90
C SER A 543 8.14 27.97 4.84
N PRO A 544 7.65 28.00 3.59
CA PRO A 544 8.40 28.55 2.47
C PRO A 544 8.60 30.07 2.54
N GLY A 545 7.77 30.79 3.31
CA GLY A 545 7.91 32.22 3.52
C GLY A 545 8.81 32.59 4.70
N GLU A 546 9.40 31.62 5.39
CA GLU A 546 10.30 31.90 6.52
C GLU A 546 11.49 32.77 6.10
N ASP A 547 11.71 33.85 6.84
CA ASP A 547 12.91 34.68 6.77
C ASP A 547 14.07 34.04 7.56
N LEU A 548 15.24 33.88 6.94
CA LEU A 548 16.41 33.32 7.62
C LEU A 548 17.57 34.32 7.73
N ASP A 549 18.16 34.41 8.93
CA ASP A 549 19.40 35.14 9.16
C ASP A 549 20.62 34.29 8.76
N ILE A 550 21.11 34.49 7.53
CA ILE A 550 22.24 33.75 6.99
C ILE A 550 23.50 34.62 7.01
N ASN A 551 24.50 34.19 7.79
CA ASN A 551 25.78 34.91 7.94
C ASN A 551 25.62 36.39 8.35
N GLY A 552 24.64 36.67 9.20
CA GLY A 552 24.34 38.02 9.71
C GLY A 552 23.58 38.92 8.74
N ALA A 553 23.02 38.36 7.67
CA ALA A 553 22.11 39.04 6.76
C ALA A 553 20.77 38.31 6.70
N SER A 554 19.68 39.02 6.98
CA SER A 554 18.32 38.53 6.77
C SER A 554 18.10 38.30 5.27
N LYS A 555 17.61 37.10 4.96
CA LYS A 555 17.21 36.64 3.64
C LYS A 555 15.70 36.40 3.70
N ALA A 556 14.96 37.24 3.00
CA ALA A 556 13.51 37.17 3.02
C ALA A 556 13.01 35.97 2.21
N ASP A 557 11.95 35.31 2.67
CA ASP A 557 11.27 34.21 1.97
C ASP A 557 12.25 33.11 1.49
N THR A 558 13.30 32.82 2.28
CA THR A 558 14.23 31.74 1.95
C THR A 558 13.56 30.39 2.19
N GLY A 559 12.77 30.29 3.26
CA GLY A 559 12.00 29.12 3.60
C GLY A 559 12.75 28.08 4.43
N ASN A 560 11.99 27.25 5.14
CA ASN A 560 12.50 26.11 5.90
C ASN A 560 11.55 24.90 5.85
N VAL A 561 12.03 23.78 6.41
CA VAL A 561 11.20 22.60 6.71
C VAL A 561 11.50 22.11 8.11
N ILE A 562 10.48 21.89 8.92
CA ILE A 562 10.60 21.31 10.27
C ILE A 562 10.00 19.90 10.27
N THR A 563 10.69 18.96 10.90
CA THR A 563 10.21 17.57 11.01
C THR A 563 9.86 17.18 12.44
N PHE A 564 8.83 16.36 12.58
CA PHE A 564 8.27 15.89 13.84
C PHE A 564 8.06 14.38 13.81
N GLN A 565 8.47 13.69 14.87
CA GLN A 565 7.99 12.34 15.15
C GLN A 565 6.62 12.46 15.84
N VAL A 566 5.57 12.00 15.18
CA VAL A 566 4.24 11.81 15.76
C VAL A 566 4.17 10.41 16.34
N LYS A 567 4.03 10.31 17.66
CA LYS A 567 4.08 9.03 18.39
C LYS A 567 2.68 8.44 18.51
N ALA A 568 2.59 7.12 18.51
CA ALA A 568 1.35 6.38 18.78
C ALA A 568 0.62 6.77 20.08
N SER A 569 1.31 7.43 21.02
CA SER A 569 0.72 7.97 22.25
C SER A 569 -0.08 9.25 22.05
N GLY A 570 -0.12 9.82 20.85
CA GLY A 570 -0.76 11.10 20.57
C GLY A 570 0.08 12.32 20.94
N SER A 571 1.41 12.17 21.05
CA SER A 571 2.36 13.26 21.37
C SER A 571 3.41 13.39 20.28
N TYR A 572 4.04 14.55 20.14
CA TYR A 572 5.12 14.76 19.17
C TYR A 572 6.48 15.04 19.81
N SER A 573 7.52 14.97 19.00
CA SER A 573 8.82 15.59 19.27
C SER A 573 9.42 16.11 17.97
N GLN A 574 9.86 17.37 17.95
CA GLN A 574 10.62 17.91 16.84
C GLN A 574 11.94 17.13 16.66
N MET A 575 12.34 16.93 15.42
CA MET A 575 13.54 16.18 15.04
C MET A 575 14.61 17.10 14.46
N HIS A 576 14.32 17.71 13.30
CA HIS A 576 15.27 18.51 12.53
C HIS A 576 14.60 19.74 11.93
N VAL A 577 15.40 20.79 11.73
CA VAL A 577 15.09 21.93 10.86
C VAL A 577 16.00 21.81 9.64
N TYR A 578 15.43 21.92 8.45
CA TYR A 578 16.12 21.92 7.17
C TYR A 578 15.92 23.28 6.51
N ALA A 579 16.97 23.79 5.89
CA ALA A 579 16.95 24.98 5.03
C ALA A 579 17.99 24.75 3.92
N SER A 580 18.00 25.60 2.89
CA SER A 580 19.11 25.64 1.94
C SER A 580 20.44 25.86 2.68
N GLY A 581 21.54 25.32 2.14
CA GLY A 581 22.84 25.44 2.76
C GLY A 581 23.35 26.88 2.91
N THR A 582 24.41 27.02 3.67
CA THR A 582 25.17 28.27 3.81
C THR A 582 26.58 28.08 3.27
N ALA A 583 27.34 29.18 3.16
CA ALA A 583 28.74 29.09 2.73
C ALA A 583 29.64 28.26 3.67
N ASP A 584 29.16 27.97 4.89
CA ASP A 584 29.95 27.40 5.98
C ASP A 584 29.39 26.06 6.52
N ASP A 585 28.31 25.52 5.95
CA ASP A 585 27.74 24.22 6.35
C ASP A 585 27.85 23.15 5.26
N ASP A 586 27.45 21.93 5.64
CA ASP A 586 27.52 20.74 4.80
C ASP A 586 26.20 20.50 4.02
N VAL A 587 25.20 21.37 4.13
CA VAL A 587 23.93 21.23 3.41
C VAL A 587 24.10 21.72 1.98
N ALA A 588 23.54 20.98 1.02
CA ALA A 588 23.69 21.35 -0.39
C ALA A 588 22.77 22.52 -0.80
N GLY A 589 23.28 23.40 -1.68
CA GLY A 589 22.60 24.63 -2.12
C GLY A 589 23.09 25.88 -1.39
N ALA A 590 22.69 27.07 -1.83
CA ALA A 590 23.01 28.32 -1.15
C ALA A 590 21.72 29.10 -0.85
N SER A 591 21.54 29.52 0.40
CA SER A 591 20.37 30.30 0.80
C SER A 591 20.33 31.70 0.18
N GLU A 592 19.29 31.96 -0.59
CA GLU A 592 19.01 33.19 -1.30
C GLU A 592 17.60 33.69 -0.96
N ALA A 593 17.35 34.97 -1.22
CA ALA A 593 16.05 35.56 -0.89
C ALA A 593 15.02 35.18 -1.95
N GLY A 594 13.88 34.64 -1.53
CA GLY A 594 12.82 34.17 -2.41
C GLY A 594 13.03 32.77 -2.98
N ASP A 595 13.86 31.94 -2.36
CA ASP A 595 14.06 30.54 -2.79
C ASP A 595 12.83 29.66 -2.52
N HIS A 596 12.05 30.03 -1.50
CA HIS A 596 10.88 29.28 -1.04
C HIS A 596 11.20 27.80 -0.77
N PHE A 597 12.32 27.53 -0.09
CA PHE A 597 12.71 26.21 0.35
C PHE A 597 11.58 25.58 1.17
N GLY A 598 11.12 24.39 0.79
CA GLY A 598 10.00 23.74 1.47
C GLY A 598 8.64 24.01 0.87
N GLN A 599 8.55 24.72 -0.27
CA GLN A 599 7.27 24.95 -0.95
C GLN A 599 6.61 23.66 -1.45
N THR A 600 7.39 22.61 -1.73
CA THR A 600 6.84 21.26 -1.94
C THR A 600 7.66 20.23 -1.18
N LEU A 601 6.99 19.17 -0.74
CA LEU A 601 7.60 18.09 0.03
C LEU A 601 7.14 16.73 -0.48
N ALA A 602 8.07 15.77 -0.49
CA ALA A 602 7.74 14.35 -0.63
C ALA A 602 8.57 13.52 0.36
N ALA A 603 7.94 12.58 1.04
CA ALA A 603 8.59 11.69 2.00
C ALA A 603 8.34 10.22 1.66
N VAL A 604 9.32 9.35 1.92
CA VAL A 604 9.16 7.91 1.69
C VAL A 604 9.97 7.07 2.68
N ASN A 605 9.42 5.90 3.00
CA ASN A 605 10.13 4.80 3.64
C ASN A 605 10.31 3.71 2.60
N THR A 606 11.54 3.52 2.11
CA THR A 606 11.85 2.52 1.07
C THR A 606 11.82 1.08 1.58
N ALA A 607 11.66 0.88 2.89
CA ALA A 607 11.54 -0.44 3.52
C ALA A 607 10.45 -0.43 4.61
N PRO A 608 9.16 -0.29 4.24
CA PRO A 608 8.08 -0.03 5.19
C PRO A 608 7.82 -1.17 6.19
N ARG A 609 8.27 -2.40 5.89
CA ARG A 609 8.19 -3.55 6.81
C ARG A 609 9.42 -3.72 7.72
N ALA A 610 10.50 -2.97 7.47
CA ALA A 610 11.71 -2.99 8.30
C ALA A 610 11.64 -1.93 9.40
N VAL A 611 12.54 -2.03 10.38
CA VAL A 611 12.81 -0.92 11.30
C VAL A 611 13.30 0.26 10.49
N SER A 612 12.74 1.45 10.72
CA SER A 612 13.09 2.66 9.99
C SER A 612 14.52 3.11 10.33
N THR A 613 15.28 3.49 9.31
CA THR A 613 16.68 3.93 9.46
C THR A 613 16.94 5.19 8.64
N ALA A 614 18.05 5.87 8.91
CA ALA A 614 18.50 7.00 8.10
C ALA A 614 18.73 6.61 6.62
N ALA A 615 18.94 5.32 6.31
CA ALA A 615 19.05 4.85 4.93
C ALA A 615 17.68 4.71 4.25
N THR A 616 16.65 4.31 4.97
CA THR A 616 15.33 3.98 4.39
C THR A 616 14.35 5.14 4.41
N MET A 617 14.48 6.06 5.36
CA MET A 617 13.62 7.24 5.46
C MET A 617 14.22 8.39 4.63
N LYS A 618 13.46 8.94 3.69
CA LYS A 618 13.92 10.00 2.77
C LYS A 618 12.90 11.13 2.70
N LEU A 619 13.42 12.34 2.52
CA LEU A 619 12.67 13.57 2.27
C LEU A 619 13.24 14.21 1.00
N ALA A 620 12.37 14.74 0.15
CA ALA A 620 12.73 15.60 -0.96
C ALA A 620 12.04 16.93 -0.70
N VAL A 621 12.81 18.00 -0.87
CA VAL A 621 12.37 19.37 -0.62
C VAL A 621 12.51 20.15 -1.92
N GLY A 622 11.42 20.69 -2.42
CA GLY A 622 11.40 21.57 -3.57
C GLY A 622 11.86 22.99 -3.22
N ILE A 623 12.63 23.58 -4.13
CA ILE A 623 13.14 24.95 -4.07
C ILE A 623 12.88 25.59 -5.44
N PRO A 624 11.60 25.76 -5.83
CA PRO A 624 11.25 26.05 -7.21
C PRO A 624 11.72 27.42 -7.71
N ASP A 625 11.98 28.37 -6.83
CA ASP A 625 12.40 29.71 -7.22
C ASP A 625 13.93 29.93 -7.17
N GLU A 626 14.69 28.88 -6.82
CA GLU A 626 16.15 28.86 -6.83
C GLU A 626 16.74 29.31 -8.18
N ALA A 627 17.80 30.12 -8.10
CA ALA A 627 18.60 30.49 -9.25
C ALA A 627 19.78 29.52 -9.49
N VAL A 628 19.76 28.78 -10.60
CA VAL A 628 20.91 27.94 -10.97
C VAL A 628 21.96 28.78 -11.71
N GLY A 629 22.98 29.22 -10.97
CA GLY A 629 24.05 30.07 -11.47
C GLY A 629 23.57 31.49 -11.76
N SER A 630 23.23 31.79 -13.03
CA SER A 630 22.63 33.07 -13.42
C SER A 630 21.23 32.92 -14.03
N THR A 631 20.72 31.70 -14.00
CA THR A 631 19.44 31.33 -14.58
C THR A 631 18.37 31.47 -13.50
N ALA A 632 17.63 32.58 -13.54
CA ALA A 632 16.60 32.88 -12.55
C ALA A 632 15.49 31.82 -12.55
N LYS A 633 15.06 31.40 -11.35
CA LYS A 633 13.91 30.48 -11.15
C LYS A 633 14.02 29.20 -11.98
N ALA A 634 15.25 28.70 -12.14
CA ALA A 634 15.45 27.38 -12.73
C ALA A 634 14.90 26.29 -11.79
N GLY A 635 15.01 26.53 -10.49
CA GLY A 635 14.56 25.66 -9.43
C GLY A 635 15.54 24.52 -9.13
N ALA A 636 15.41 23.95 -7.94
CA ALA A 636 16.18 22.82 -7.47
C ALA A 636 15.39 21.93 -6.51
N ILE A 637 15.97 20.78 -6.19
CA ILE A 637 15.48 19.86 -5.16
C ILE A 637 16.67 19.44 -4.30
N THR A 638 16.49 19.46 -2.99
CA THR A 638 17.42 18.81 -2.06
C THR A 638 16.77 17.59 -1.43
N THR A 639 17.47 16.45 -1.47
CA THR A 639 17.00 15.22 -0.83
C THR A 639 17.77 14.94 0.45
N PHE A 640 17.06 14.67 1.55
CA PHE A 640 17.60 14.43 2.88
C PHE A 640 17.26 13.04 3.42
N SER A 641 17.97 12.62 4.45
CA SER A 641 17.49 11.61 5.39
C SER A 641 16.59 12.26 6.44
N LEU A 642 15.40 11.69 6.69
CA LEU A 642 14.51 12.16 7.76
C LEU A 642 15.02 11.85 9.18
N LEU A 643 15.94 10.90 9.32
CA LEU A 643 16.48 10.49 10.63
C LEU A 643 17.95 10.88 10.83
N GLY A 644 18.66 11.20 9.75
CA GLY A 644 20.03 11.70 9.81
C GLY A 644 20.05 13.21 9.99
N SER A 645 21.20 13.75 10.43
CA SER A 645 21.39 15.20 10.48
C SER A 645 21.26 15.82 9.07
N PRO A 646 20.68 17.03 8.93
CA PRO A 646 20.80 17.82 7.71
C PRO A 646 22.28 17.93 7.26
N GLY A 647 22.54 17.85 5.95
CA GLY A 647 23.90 17.82 5.36
C GLY A 647 24.58 16.44 5.35
N ALA A 648 24.12 15.49 6.17
CA ALA A 648 24.70 14.16 6.20
C ALA A 648 24.16 13.28 5.06
N GLY A 649 24.83 13.33 3.91
CA GLY A 649 24.50 12.48 2.75
C GLY A 649 23.20 12.91 2.06
N ASP A 650 22.91 14.21 2.11
CA ASP A 650 21.92 14.83 1.25
C ASP A 650 22.43 14.93 -0.20
N ARG A 651 21.54 15.35 -1.11
CA ARG A 651 21.89 15.56 -2.50
C ARG A 651 21.17 16.77 -3.07
N TRP A 652 21.92 17.52 -3.87
CA TRP A 652 21.40 18.58 -4.73
C TRP A 652 21.05 18.06 -6.13
N LEU A 653 19.82 18.31 -6.57
CA LEU A 653 19.30 17.93 -7.86
C LEU A 653 18.80 19.17 -8.60
N GLU A 654 19.40 19.44 -9.76
CA GLU A 654 19.01 20.52 -10.66
C GLU A 654 19.10 20.03 -12.11
N ALA A 655 18.53 20.78 -13.05
CA ALA A 655 18.69 20.50 -14.47
C ALA A 655 20.15 20.72 -14.91
N GLY A 656 20.77 19.65 -15.42
CA GLY A 656 22.06 19.69 -16.10
C GLY A 656 23.25 19.26 -15.26
N ASN A 657 23.06 19.03 -13.96
CA ASN A 657 24.10 18.43 -13.13
C ASN A 657 24.18 16.90 -13.37
N ALA A 658 25.35 16.30 -13.15
CA ALA A 658 25.64 14.92 -13.59
C ALA A 658 24.82 13.81 -12.87
N SER A 659 24.17 14.14 -11.75
CA SER A 659 23.33 13.19 -10.98
C SER A 659 21.85 13.57 -10.96
N GLY A 660 21.49 14.70 -11.56
CA GLY A 660 20.18 15.33 -11.46
C GLY A 660 19.41 15.24 -12.75
N ILE A 661 18.71 16.30 -13.10
CA ILE A 661 17.67 16.27 -14.10
C ILE A 661 18.29 16.47 -15.49
N PRO A 662 17.90 15.69 -16.52
CA PRO A 662 18.45 15.83 -17.87
C PRO A 662 18.20 17.19 -18.52
N GLY A 663 19.16 17.65 -19.33
CA GLY A 663 19.06 18.93 -20.08
C GLY A 663 19.65 20.12 -19.30
N PRO A 664 19.83 21.29 -19.92
CA PRO A 664 20.34 22.47 -19.23
C PRO A 664 19.28 23.13 -18.36
N ALA A 665 19.70 23.78 -17.27
CA ALA A 665 18.86 24.73 -16.54
C ALA A 665 18.35 25.85 -17.49
N GLY A 666 17.06 26.16 -17.37
CA GLY A 666 16.41 27.26 -18.10
C GLY A 666 15.65 28.16 -17.14
N ALA A 667 15.45 29.42 -17.54
CA ALA A 667 14.73 30.38 -16.72
C ALA A 667 13.26 29.99 -16.57
N ASP A 668 12.69 30.27 -15.39
CA ASP A 668 11.28 30.02 -15.05
C ASP A 668 10.85 28.55 -15.26
N GLN A 669 11.76 27.60 -15.05
CA GLN A 669 11.46 26.16 -15.13
C GLN A 669 10.83 25.62 -13.85
N HIS A 670 11.11 26.27 -12.71
CA HIS A 670 10.59 25.91 -11.40
C HIS A 670 10.75 24.41 -11.05
N VAL A 671 11.93 23.85 -11.30
CA VAL A 671 12.27 22.50 -10.83
C VAL A 671 12.04 22.41 -9.32
N GLY A 672 11.34 21.38 -8.88
CA GLY A 672 10.93 21.25 -7.47
C GLY A 672 9.51 21.73 -7.20
N ALA A 673 8.79 22.33 -8.16
CA ALA A 673 7.36 22.62 -8.00
C ALA A 673 6.47 21.36 -8.07
N SER A 674 7.00 20.23 -8.54
CA SER A 674 6.29 18.96 -8.62
C SER A 674 7.23 17.81 -8.31
N ILE A 675 7.10 17.22 -7.12
CA ILE A 675 7.91 16.10 -6.66
C ILE A 675 7.03 15.01 -6.05
N GLN A 676 7.37 13.76 -6.31
CA GLN A 676 6.71 12.61 -5.69
C GLN A 676 7.68 11.46 -5.52
N PHE A 677 7.75 10.89 -4.33
CA PHE A 677 8.44 9.63 -4.13
C PHE A 677 7.53 8.43 -4.38
N THR A 678 8.12 7.39 -4.94
CA THR A 678 7.71 6.01 -4.72
C THR A 678 8.82 5.28 -3.98
N GLY A 679 8.61 4.02 -3.65
CA GLY A 679 9.64 3.21 -3.00
C GLY A 679 10.89 2.97 -3.85
N THR A 680 10.81 3.22 -5.16
CA THR A 680 11.84 2.90 -6.16
C THR A 680 12.36 4.14 -6.89
N GLN A 681 11.62 5.25 -6.90
CA GLN A 681 11.89 6.42 -7.72
C GLN A 681 11.54 7.74 -7.01
N LEU A 682 12.23 8.82 -7.38
CA LEU A 682 11.76 10.19 -7.22
C LEU A 682 11.28 10.67 -8.59
N TYR A 683 10.00 10.97 -8.71
CA TYR A 683 9.43 11.65 -9.87
C TYR A 683 9.59 13.16 -9.70
N VAL A 684 10.10 13.81 -10.74
CA VAL A 684 10.24 15.26 -10.83
C VAL A 684 9.47 15.74 -12.05
N GLY A 685 8.36 16.43 -11.80
CA GLY A 685 7.61 17.13 -12.82
C GLY A 685 8.25 18.48 -13.14
N MET A 686 8.31 18.80 -14.42
CA MET A 686 8.73 20.09 -14.92
C MET A 686 7.64 20.65 -15.85
N PRO A 687 6.56 21.22 -15.30
CA PRO A 687 5.43 21.68 -16.10
C PRO A 687 5.75 22.96 -16.91
N TYR A 688 6.81 23.70 -16.57
CA TYR A 688 7.16 24.97 -17.23
C TYR A 688 8.33 24.87 -18.23
N GLY A 689 8.89 23.68 -18.43
CA GLY A 689 10.03 23.44 -19.32
C GLY A 689 10.62 22.05 -19.09
N PRO A 690 11.67 21.61 -19.78
CA PRO A 690 12.48 22.34 -20.75
C PRO A 690 11.85 22.40 -22.15
N VAL A 691 10.69 21.77 -22.37
CA VAL A 691 9.94 21.79 -23.63
C VAL A 691 8.61 22.50 -23.45
N GLY A 692 8.02 22.99 -24.55
CA GLY A 692 6.83 23.85 -24.51
C GLY A 692 5.57 23.26 -23.86
N TYR A 693 5.53 21.93 -23.64
CA TYR A 693 4.43 21.25 -22.95
C TYR A 693 4.75 20.86 -21.51
N GLY A 694 6.03 20.83 -21.11
CA GLY A 694 6.52 20.22 -19.87
C GLY A 694 7.06 18.79 -20.04
N ALA A 695 7.61 18.23 -18.97
CA ALA A 695 8.19 16.89 -18.92
C ALA A 695 8.11 16.29 -17.50
N VAL A 696 8.29 14.98 -17.36
CA VAL A 696 8.49 14.30 -16.07
C VAL A 696 9.73 13.43 -16.16
N HIS A 697 10.56 13.48 -15.12
CA HIS A 697 11.75 12.66 -14.98
C HIS A 697 11.62 11.74 -13.77
N ALA A 698 11.79 10.44 -13.97
CA ALA A 698 11.78 9.45 -12.91
C ALA A 698 13.22 9.05 -12.59
N LEU A 699 13.71 9.51 -11.44
CA LEU A 699 15.06 9.30 -10.96
C LEU A 699 15.07 8.04 -10.07
N PRO A 700 15.83 7.00 -10.41
CA PRO A 700 15.98 5.83 -9.53
C PRO A 700 16.51 6.21 -8.15
N MET A 701 16.15 5.46 -7.10
CA MET A 701 16.60 5.77 -5.73
C MET A 701 18.12 5.95 -5.60
N THR A 702 18.93 5.22 -6.38
CA THR A 702 20.40 5.35 -6.38
C THR A 702 20.92 6.71 -6.84
N ASN A 703 20.13 7.48 -7.59
CA ASN A 703 20.50 8.82 -8.05
C ASN A 703 20.20 9.87 -6.97
N VAL A 704 19.23 9.59 -6.10
CA VAL A 704 18.74 10.52 -5.07
C VAL A 704 19.28 10.19 -3.68
N THR A 705 19.92 9.04 -3.48
CA THR A 705 20.67 8.74 -2.25
C THR A 705 22.17 9.00 -2.42
N ALA A 706 22.83 9.47 -1.37
CA ALA A 706 24.29 9.58 -1.38
C ALA A 706 24.96 8.19 -1.47
N GLY A 707 25.94 8.06 -2.37
CA GLY A 707 26.66 6.82 -2.63
C GLY A 707 25.94 5.87 -3.60
N GLY A 708 26.72 5.21 -4.46
CA GLY A 708 26.20 4.32 -5.52
C GLY A 708 26.49 4.84 -6.94
N THR A 709 26.16 4.02 -7.94
CA THR A 709 26.27 4.39 -9.36
C THR A 709 24.98 5.08 -9.81
N THR A 710 25.11 6.26 -10.44
CA THR A 710 23.99 6.92 -11.13
C THR A 710 23.43 5.97 -12.19
N ALA A 711 22.14 5.65 -12.06
CA ALA A 711 21.36 4.84 -12.98
C ALA A 711 20.66 5.73 -14.02
N ALA A 712 20.18 5.11 -15.11
CA ALA A 712 19.47 5.80 -16.17
C ALA A 712 18.14 6.40 -15.67
N ILE A 713 17.84 7.61 -16.12
CA ILE A 713 16.61 8.34 -15.80
C ILE A 713 15.59 8.06 -16.90
N THR A 714 14.37 7.71 -16.49
CA THR A 714 13.24 7.60 -17.43
C THR A 714 12.63 8.99 -17.61
N THR A 715 12.35 9.39 -18.86
CA THR A 715 11.74 10.68 -19.16
C THR A 715 10.42 10.47 -19.89
N TYR A 716 9.34 10.98 -19.30
CA TYR A 716 8.04 11.09 -19.93
C TYR A 716 7.91 12.49 -20.54
N GLN A 717 7.61 12.54 -21.83
CA GLN A 717 7.55 13.80 -22.56
C GLN A 717 6.47 13.73 -23.64
N PRO A 718 5.54 14.70 -23.71
CA PRO A 718 4.59 14.81 -24.81
C PRO A 718 5.28 14.76 -26.18
N GLY A 719 4.74 13.95 -27.09
CA GLY A 719 5.31 13.66 -28.42
C GLY A 719 6.32 12.51 -28.46
N LYS A 720 6.59 11.83 -27.34
CA LYS A 720 7.47 10.64 -27.25
C LYS A 720 6.78 9.48 -26.54
N GLY A 721 7.21 8.25 -26.82
CA GLY A 721 6.77 7.06 -26.05
C GLY A 721 5.26 6.76 -26.11
N GLY A 722 4.55 7.26 -27.12
CA GLY A 722 3.09 7.13 -27.23
C GLY A 722 2.30 8.32 -26.68
N LEU A 723 2.93 9.22 -25.93
CA LEU A 723 2.29 10.43 -25.43
C LEU A 723 1.98 11.40 -26.58
N PRO A 724 0.75 11.95 -26.67
CA PRO A 724 0.40 12.97 -27.65
C PRO A 724 1.34 14.19 -27.57
N ALA A 725 1.64 14.81 -28.71
CA ALA A 725 2.40 16.07 -28.77
C ALA A 725 1.46 17.27 -28.52
N ALA A 726 0.83 17.30 -27.34
CA ALA A 726 -0.13 18.30 -26.93
C ALA A 726 -0.10 18.47 -25.41
N GLY A 727 -0.57 19.61 -24.93
CA GLY A 727 -0.58 19.94 -23.51
C GLY A 727 -0.23 21.39 -23.23
N ALA A 728 -0.09 21.74 -21.95
CA ALA A 728 0.33 23.07 -21.53
C ALA A 728 1.25 23.06 -20.29
N ARG A 729 0.95 22.19 -19.31
CA ARG A 729 1.66 22.03 -18.03
C ARG A 729 1.77 20.54 -17.67
N PHE A 730 2.22 19.71 -18.60
CA PHE A 730 2.43 18.29 -18.38
C PHE A 730 3.47 18.06 -17.29
N GLY A 731 3.12 17.26 -16.27
CA GLY A 731 3.97 17.05 -15.10
C GLY A 731 3.66 18.01 -13.96
N TYR A 732 2.45 18.57 -13.91
CA TYR A 732 2.03 19.44 -12.81
C TYR A 732 1.92 18.65 -11.49
N VAL A 733 1.25 17.50 -11.51
CA VAL A 733 1.28 16.49 -10.44
C VAL A 733 1.63 15.12 -11.04
N VAL A 734 2.39 14.32 -10.28
CA VAL A 734 2.76 12.95 -10.64
C VAL A 734 2.42 12.00 -9.48
N ARG A 735 1.86 10.83 -9.78
CA ARG A 735 1.51 9.77 -8.82
C ARG A 735 1.78 8.37 -9.35
#